data_AF-A0A6N7HAZ9-F1
#
_entry.id   AF-A0A6N7HAZ9-F1
#
_cell.length_a   1.000
_cell.length_b   1.000
_cell.length_c   1.000
_cell.angle_alpha   90.00
_cell.angle_beta   90.00
_cell.angle_gamma   90.00
#
_symmetry.space_group_name_H-M   'P 1'
#
loop_
_entity.id
_entity.type
_entity.pdbx_description
1 polymer ?
#
loop_
_entity_poly.entity_id
_entity_poly.type
_entity_poly.pdbx_seq_one_letter_code
_entity_poly.pdbx_strand_id
1 'polypeptide(L)'
;MKRSMVPALVVVLLCALVAVPSAHAAAPPRAGCDPIGTAECLLPFPNDYFTVPDRSMPTGRRVNLTPEMMPRNVAGVPIDPAEWNRNDGFSPGSMLLASVPGIDLGRTGAAPITDIGRSLRRDAPVVLIDANTGKRHPYWVELDSRATDPDRQALIIRPARNLVEGHRYIVGLRDLRDSDGQKVAASPAFRSMLRWLPPRDPALFHRWLTLRPALVQLWLSGVRLDDLNLAWDFTVASTENITGRALHVRDEAFGALGDAPPKITIGSVTNPTPEQDPAFTRKIVGTIEVPKYLDRPDGGPGSRMTYGPDGLPEPTGTYQATFQCDIPRSTATGGPARPLLWGHGLFGNHTAVDGLGAVANESNSLPCGASWLGMSTEDVPYVVSVLGELSGFPSLPDRMQQAYLNMMFLGRAMIHPDGFAALPEFAGLLDAGAGLGYAGASLGGIQGTALTALAQDFTRSVLIVPATNFSTLLNRAAPFQLLAPIMDASYPDRLDQQLGFALMQMLWDRGEGNGYVRHITRDPLPGTPVKRVLLHQAFGDHQVANIATEVEARTLGIHVMRPTLAPGRDPAVEPQWDLRAVPRFPFRGSALVVWDSGTPTPPQGNLPPTQGHDPHGDTGNTPAARAQAAHFLETGEVVDVCGRAPCVAIPTG
;
A
#
# COMPACT_ATOMS: atom_id res chain seq x y z
N MET A 1 65.20 -46.92 22.10
CA MET A 1 64.32 -46.27 21.11
C MET A 1 64.39 -44.76 21.29
N LYS A 2 64.36 -44.05 20.16
CA LYS A 2 64.60 -42.63 19.87
C LYS A 2 64.26 -41.58 20.97
N ARG A 3 65.23 -40.67 21.13
CA ARG A 3 65.11 -39.29 21.68
C ARG A 3 64.06 -38.47 20.91
N SER A 4 63.38 -37.54 21.57
CA SER A 4 63.40 -36.11 21.20
C SER A 4 62.60 -35.23 22.16
N MET A 5 63.27 -34.14 22.57
CA MET A 5 62.74 -32.94 23.21
C MET A 5 61.85 -32.15 22.24
N VAL A 6 60.81 -31.48 22.76
CA VAL A 6 60.05 -30.39 22.09
C VAL A 6 59.66 -29.36 23.18
N PRO A 7 59.62 -28.05 22.87
CA PRO A 7 60.18 -26.99 23.73
C PRO A 7 59.15 -26.11 24.46
N ALA A 8 59.72 -25.21 25.29
CA ALA A 8 59.07 -24.13 26.03
C ALA A 8 58.28 -23.15 25.15
N LEU A 9 57.07 -22.81 25.58
CA LEU A 9 56.27 -21.72 25.02
C LEU A 9 56.48 -20.46 25.86
N VAL A 10 57.02 -19.42 25.22
CA VAL A 10 57.20 -18.07 25.76
C VAL A 10 55.85 -17.35 25.74
N VAL A 11 55.41 -16.84 26.89
CA VAL A 11 54.26 -15.93 27.00
C VAL A 11 54.75 -14.51 26.76
N VAL A 12 54.42 -13.93 25.61
CA VAL A 12 54.61 -12.50 25.33
C VAL A 12 53.32 -11.78 25.70
N LEU A 13 53.40 -10.90 26.69
CA LEU A 13 52.33 -9.99 27.10
C LEU A 13 52.37 -8.77 26.14
N LEU A 14 51.44 -8.69 25.18
CA LEU A 14 51.24 -7.48 24.37
C LEU A 14 50.17 -6.61 25.04
N CYS A 15 50.57 -5.43 25.53
CA CYS A 15 49.66 -4.35 25.90
C CYS A 15 48.87 -3.88 24.66
N ALA A 16 47.56 -4.14 24.64
CA ALA A 16 46.67 -3.53 23.66
C ALA A 16 46.40 -2.07 24.06
N LEU A 17 46.91 -1.12 23.27
CA LEU A 17 46.40 0.24 23.27
C LEU A 17 44.93 0.20 22.85
N VAL A 18 44.04 0.65 23.73
CA VAL A 18 42.64 0.92 23.39
C VAL A 18 42.62 2.11 22.42
N ALA A 19 42.47 1.82 21.13
CA ALA A 19 42.16 2.84 20.14
C ALA A 19 40.70 3.25 20.32
N VAL A 20 40.49 4.54 20.62
CA VAL A 20 39.18 5.20 20.55
C VAL A 20 38.65 5.01 19.12
N PRO A 21 37.40 4.58 18.88
CA PRO A 21 36.87 4.45 17.54
C PRO A 21 36.91 5.82 16.87
N SER A 22 37.65 5.90 15.77
CA SER A 22 37.72 7.09 14.94
C SER A 22 36.34 7.31 14.30
N ALA A 23 35.89 8.57 14.28
CA ALA A 23 34.70 8.98 13.56
C ALA A 23 34.69 8.36 12.16
N HIS A 24 33.63 7.61 11.84
CA HIS A 24 33.39 7.08 10.51
C HIS A 24 33.53 8.21 9.49
N ALA A 25 34.60 8.16 8.69
CA ALA A 25 34.79 9.09 7.60
C ALA A 25 33.64 8.91 6.61
N ALA A 26 32.89 9.98 6.35
CA ALA A 26 31.84 9.98 5.34
C ALA A 26 32.42 9.50 4.00
N ALA A 27 31.72 8.60 3.32
CA ALA A 27 32.08 8.18 1.98
C ALA A 27 32.24 9.41 1.07
N PRO A 28 33.20 9.42 0.12
CA PRO A 28 33.37 10.53 -0.80
C PRO A 28 32.06 10.81 -1.55
N PRO A 29 31.75 12.08 -1.89
CA PRO A 29 30.55 12.42 -2.62
C PRO A 29 30.49 11.63 -3.94
N ARG A 30 29.49 10.77 -4.07
CA ARG A 30 29.19 10.11 -5.34
C ARG A 30 28.41 11.11 -6.21
N ALA A 31 28.85 11.28 -7.45
CA ALA A 31 28.19 12.20 -8.39
C ALA A 31 26.70 11.84 -8.51
N GLY A 32 25.82 12.84 -8.40
CA GLY A 32 24.38 12.66 -8.46
C GLY A 32 23.68 12.36 -7.13
N CYS A 33 24.40 12.05 -6.05
CA CYS A 33 23.79 11.84 -4.73
C CYS A 33 23.55 13.17 -3.99
N ASP A 34 22.58 13.20 -3.08
CA ASP A 34 22.35 14.39 -2.25
C ASP A 34 23.52 14.56 -1.26
N PRO A 35 24.27 15.68 -1.30
CA PRO A 35 25.43 15.85 -0.44
C PRO A 35 25.12 15.93 1.06
N ILE A 36 23.84 16.10 1.46
CA ILE A 36 23.46 16.05 2.88
C ILE A 36 23.16 14.63 3.37
N GLY A 37 23.01 13.67 2.45
CA GLY A 37 22.85 12.25 2.72
C GLY A 37 24.19 11.58 3.06
N THR A 38 24.16 10.58 3.94
CA THR A 38 25.40 9.98 4.49
C THR A 38 25.54 8.47 4.30
N ALA A 39 24.45 7.73 4.06
CA ALA A 39 24.48 6.26 4.03
C ALA A 39 24.21 5.66 2.65
N GLU A 40 23.26 6.22 1.89
CA GLU A 40 22.93 5.78 0.54
C GLU A 40 22.60 6.95 -0.37
N CYS A 41 22.79 6.75 -1.68
CA CYS A 41 22.72 7.85 -2.65
C CYS A 41 21.38 8.57 -2.66
N LEU A 42 20.28 7.82 -2.54
CA LEU A 42 18.92 8.33 -2.55
C LEU A 42 18.46 8.87 -1.19
N LEU A 43 19.26 8.78 -0.13
CA LEU A 43 18.86 9.24 1.21
C LEU A 43 19.23 10.71 1.45
N PRO A 44 18.39 11.47 2.19
CA PRO A 44 17.05 11.09 2.62
C PRO A 44 16.08 10.94 1.43
N PHE A 45 15.08 10.08 1.57
CA PHE A 45 14.08 9.76 0.53
C PHE A 45 12.66 9.86 1.11
N PRO A 46 11.62 10.22 0.33
CA PRO A 46 11.68 10.93 -0.94
C PRO A 46 12.33 12.32 -0.79
N ASN A 47 12.85 12.87 -1.88
CA ASN A 47 13.61 14.12 -1.83
C ASN A 47 13.67 14.82 -3.19
N ASP A 48 13.27 16.08 -3.18
CA ASP A 48 13.18 16.93 -4.35
C ASP A 48 14.53 17.25 -5.01
N TYR A 49 15.65 16.94 -4.34
CA TYR A 49 16.97 16.92 -4.96
C TYR A 49 17.04 15.99 -6.19
N PHE A 50 16.26 14.90 -6.19
CA PHE A 50 16.18 13.94 -7.29
C PHE A 50 15.10 14.30 -8.33
N THR A 51 14.82 15.59 -8.50
CA THR A 51 13.84 16.09 -9.47
C THR A 51 14.44 17.24 -10.28
N VAL A 52 13.86 17.49 -11.46
CA VAL A 52 14.15 18.64 -12.30
C VAL A 52 12.88 19.47 -12.53
N PRO A 53 12.98 20.79 -12.74
CA PRO A 53 11.84 21.60 -13.14
C PRO A 53 11.27 21.13 -14.49
N ASP A 54 9.96 20.97 -14.54
CA ASP A 54 9.23 20.61 -15.76
C ASP A 54 7.83 21.24 -15.74
N ARG A 55 7.66 22.34 -16.46
CA ARG A 55 6.39 23.10 -16.49
C ARG A 55 5.27 22.39 -17.26
N SER A 56 5.58 21.31 -17.97
CA SER A 56 4.55 20.48 -18.62
C SER A 56 3.84 19.54 -17.65
N MET A 57 4.45 19.30 -16.48
CA MET A 57 3.89 18.46 -15.43
C MET A 57 3.03 19.28 -14.45
N PRO A 58 1.93 18.72 -13.90
CA PRO A 58 1.06 19.41 -12.94
C PRO A 58 1.77 19.97 -11.71
N THR A 59 2.75 19.25 -11.14
CA THR A 59 3.55 19.72 -10.00
C THR A 59 4.62 20.74 -10.40
N GLY A 60 4.84 20.97 -11.70
CA GLY A 60 5.94 21.76 -12.24
C GLY A 60 7.31 21.09 -12.18
N ARG A 61 7.36 19.77 -11.94
CA ARG A 61 8.59 18.99 -11.71
C ARG A 61 8.49 17.59 -12.31
N ARG A 62 9.65 16.96 -12.49
CA ARG A 62 9.76 15.56 -12.91
C ARG A 62 10.85 14.86 -12.10
N VAL A 63 10.62 13.62 -11.68
CA VAL A 63 11.65 12.77 -11.09
C VAL A 63 12.78 12.54 -12.09
N ASN A 64 14.03 12.60 -11.62
CA ASN A 64 15.23 12.54 -12.45
C ASN A 64 16.33 11.71 -11.77
N LEU A 65 16.11 10.40 -11.75
CA LEU A 65 17.02 9.39 -11.24
C LEU A 65 17.91 8.85 -12.37
N THR A 66 19.14 8.49 -12.06
CA THR A 66 20.07 7.83 -13.00
C THR A 66 20.46 6.45 -12.47
N PRO A 67 20.85 5.48 -13.33
CA PRO A 67 21.25 4.14 -12.90
C PRO A 67 22.38 4.12 -11.86
N GLU A 68 23.22 5.16 -11.80
CA GLU A 68 24.29 5.30 -10.81
C GLU A 68 23.76 5.56 -9.40
N MET A 69 22.58 6.16 -9.27
CA MET A 69 21.94 6.48 -8.00
C MET A 69 21.15 5.31 -7.42
N MET A 70 20.76 4.35 -8.26
CA MET A 70 19.80 3.31 -7.92
C MET A 70 20.44 2.17 -7.12
N PRO A 71 19.69 1.52 -6.19
CA PRO A 71 20.12 0.29 -5.55
C PRO A 71 20.54 -0.77 -6.57
N ARG A 72 21.51 -1.61 -6.19
CA ARG A 72 22.06 -2.66 -7.05
C ARG A 72 21.81 -4.02 -6.46
N ASN A 73 21.49 -5.00 -7.29
CA ASN A 73 21.45 -6.38 -6.85
C ASN A 73 22.89 -6.95 -6.69
N VAL A 74 23.01 -8.17 -6.16
CA VAL A 74 24.30 -8.86 -5.98
C VAL A 74 25.07 -9.12 -7.28
N ALA A 75 24.42 -9.06 -8.45
CA ALA A 75 25.08 -9.12 -9.76
C ALA A 75 25.57 -7.73 -10.24
N GLY A 76 25.40 -6.68 -9.44
CA GLY A 76 25.82 -5.31 -9.74
C GLY A 76 24.87 -4.55 -10.67
N VAL A 77 23.73 -5.14 -11.02
CA VAL A 77 22.72 -4.52 -11.91
C VAL A 77 21.95 -3.46 -11.12
N PRO A 78 21.96 -2.18 -11.55
CA PRO A 78 21.13 -1.16 -10.94
C PRO A 78 19.68 -1.29 -11.41
N ILE A 79 18.74 -0.90 -10.56
CA ILE A 79 17.34 -0.74 -10.98
C ILE A 79 17.28 0.28 -12.12
N ASP A 80 16.57 -0.03 -13.21
CA ASP A 80 16.30 0.91 -14.30
C ASP A 80 15.29 1.99 -13.86
N PRO A 81 15.69 3.26 -13.75
CA PRO A 81 14.80 4.33 -13.29
C PRO A 81 13.84 4.86 -14.37
N ALA A 82 13.87 4.35 -15.60
CA ALA A 82 13.13 4.94 -16.72
C ALA A 82 11.63 5.14 -16.44
N GLU A 83 10.97 4.16 -15.78
CA GLU A 83 9.55 4.28 -15.43
C GLU A 83 9.31 5.24 -14.25
N TRP A 84 10.22 5.31 -13.28
CA TRP A 84 10.15 6.25 -12.16
C TRP A 84 10.27 7.70 -12.63
N ASN A 85 11.10 7.95 -13.65
CA ASN A 85 11.30 9.27 -14.24
C ASN A 85 10.09 9.80 -15.04
N ARG A 86 9.01 9.00 -15.15
CA ARG A 86 7.71 9.48 -15.65
C ARG A 86 6.87 10.17 -14.57
N ASN A 87 7.25 10.06 -13.30
CA ASN A 87 6.51 10.68 -12.21
C ASN A 87 6.83 12.17 -12.09
N ASP A 88 5.80 12.94 -11.74
CA ASP A 88 5.91 14.36 -11.41
C ASP A 88 6.10 14.62 -9.91
N GLY A 89 6.27 13.56 -9.12
CA GLY A 89 6.54 13.61 -7.69
C GLY A 89 6.71 12.22 -7.09
N PHE A 90 6.63 12.16 -5.76
CA PHE A 90 6.78 10.93 -4.98
C PHE A 90 5.43 10.42 -4.44
N SER A 91 5.42 9.22 -3.87
CA SER A 91 4.19 8.57 -3.43
C SER A 91 3.40 9.36 -2.38
N PRO A 92 2.06 9.43 -2.44
CA PRO A 92 1.23 9.91 -1.33
C PRO A 92 1.33 9.00 -0.10
N GLY A 93 1.75 7.74 -0.27
CA GLY A 93 1.98 6.77 0.80
C GLY A 93 3.47 6.53 1.09
N SER A 94 4.34 7.47 0.71
CA SER A 94 5.79 7.35 0.91
C SER A 94 6.15 6.97 2.35
N MET A 95 7.02 5.98 2.49
CA MET A 95 7.84 5.82 3.70
C MET A 95 9.04 6.76 3.60
N LEU A 96 9.12 7.72 4.52
CA LEU A 96 10.19 8.71 4.56
C LEU A 96 11.40 8.08 5.25
N LEU A 97 12.51 7.97 4.52
CA LEU A 97 13.72 7.27 4.92
C LEU A 97 14.86 8.25 5.17
N ALA A 98 15.57 8.03 6.27
CA ALA A 98 16.85 8.67 6.57
C ALA A 98 17.78 7.65 7.26
N SER A 99 19.06 7.98 7.33
CA SER A 99 20.03 7.25 8.16
C SER A 99 20.51 8.18 9.28
N VAL A 100 20.37 7.71 10.52
CA VAL A 100 20.86 8.40 11.72
C VAL A 100 21.51 7.36 12.63
N PRO A 101 22.77 6.97 12.38
CA PRO A 101 23.45 5.94 13.16
C PRO A 101 23.44 6.27 14.65
N GLY A 102 23.15 5.25 15.48
CA GLY A 102 23.15 5.35 16.94
C GLY A 102 21.94 6.06 17.56
N ILE A 103 20.92 6.45 16.79
CA ILE A 103 19.71 7.07 17.34
C ILE A 103 18.94 6.11 18.28
N ASP A 104 18.50 6.64 19.42
CA ASP A 104 17.55 5.98 20.30
C ASP A 104 16.21 6.73 20.24
N LEU A 105 15.17 6.07 19.71
CA LEU A 105 13.85 6.68 19.52
C LEU A 105 13.16 7.03 20.85
N GLY A 106 13.39 6.24 21.90
CA GLY A 106 12.82 6.47 23.22
C GLY A 106 13.43 7.70 23.90
N ARG A 107 14.76 7.79 23.91
CA ARG A 107 15.53 8.94 24.42
C ARG A 107 15.28 10.21 23.62
N THR A 108 15.12 10.06 22.29
CA THR A 108 14.75 11.16 21.39
C THR A 108 13.32 11.65 21.64
N GLY A 109 12.44 10.81 22.20
CA GLY A 109 11.03 11.13 22.36
C GLY A 109 10.27 11.10 21.04
N ALA A 110 10.72 10.29 20.08
CA ALA A 110 10.04 10.10 18.81
C ALA A 110 8.62 9.54 19.02
N ALA A 111 7.70 9.83 18.09
CA ALA A 111 6.33 9.33 18.16
C ALA A 111 6.31 7.83 17.79
N PRO A 112 6.01 6.92 18.73
CA PRO A 112 5.90 5.50 18.41
C PRO A 112 4.56 5.22 17.71
N ILE A 113 4.44 4.04 17.09
CA ILE A 113 3.19 3.56 16.46
C ILE A 113 2.00 3.55 17.44
N THR A 114 2.26 3.38 18.74
CA THR A 114 1.25 3.36 19.82
C THR A 114 0.85 4.74 20.34
N ASP A 115 1.50 5.82 19.91
CA ASP A 115 1.22 7.21 20.35
C ASP A 115 1.45 8.20 19.18
N ILE A 116 0.70 8.01 18.10
CA ILE A 116 0.77 8.85 16.87
C ILE A 116 0.51 10.32 17.20
N GLY A 117 -0.38 10.62 18.16
CA GLY A 117 -0.69 11.99 18.58
C GLY A 117 0.54 12.79 19.03
N ARG A 118 1.60 12.12 19.51
CA ARG A 118 2.88 12.76 19.86
C ARG A 118 3.54 13.47 18.67
N SER A 119 3.33 12.99 17.44
CA SER A 119 3.91 13.60 16.22
C SER A 119 3.47 15.04 15.97
N LEU A 120 2.31 15.43 16.52
CA LEU A 120 1.73 16.75 16.33
C LEU A 120 2.17 17.76 17.40
N ARG A 121 2.91 17.33 18.42
CA ARG A 121 3.39 18.24 19.49
C ARG A 121 4.36 19.28 18.93
N ARG A 122 4.35 20.47 19.52
CA ARG A 122 5.21 21.59 19.10
C ARG A 122 6.70 21.29 19.25
N ASP A 123 7.06 20.45 20.20
CA ASP A 123 8.42 20.03 20.54
C ASP A 123 8.79 18.66 19.96
N ALA A 124 7.94 18.04 19.12
CA ALA A 124 8.25 16.76 18.51
C ALA A 124 9.62 16.79 17.78
N PRO A 125 10.47 15.75 17.95
CA PRO A 125 11.84 15.72 17.41
C PRO A 125 11.86 15.51 15.88
N VAL A 126 10.79 14.94 15.34
CA VAL A 126 10.52 14.92 13.90
C VAL A 126 9.47 15.98 13.61
N VAL A 127 9.61 16.66 12.47
CA VAL A 127 8.69 17.69 12.01
C VAL A 127 8.35 17.36 10.58
N LEU A 128 7.08 17.03 10.32
CA LEU A 128 6.55 16.84 8.97
C LEU A 128 5.49 17.90 8.74
N ILE A 129 5.71 18.80 7.80
CA ILE A 129 4.83 19.94 7.51
C ILE A 129 4.39 19.86 6.05
N ASP A 130 3.09 20.00 5.82
CA ASP A 130 2.55 20.32 4.50
C ASP A 130 2.89 21.79 4.20
N ALA A 131 3.78 22.00 3.24
CA ALA A 131 4.28 23.32 2.90
C ALA A 131 3.20 24.23 2.31
N ASN A 132 2.14 23.66 1.72
CA ASN A 132 1.05 24.39 1.11
C ASN A 132 0.08 24.93 2.19
N THR A 133 -0.09 24.22 3.31
CA THR A 133 -1.02 24.62 4.37
C THR A 133 -0.34 25.13 5.64
N GLY A 134 0.98 24.91 5.79
CA GLY A 134 1.73 25.21 7.01
C GLY A 134 1.38 24.32 8.20
N LYS A 135 0.57 23.27 8.00
CA LYS A 135 0.10 22.39 9.08
C LYS A 135 1.04 21.19 9.24
N ARG A 136 1.21 20.74 10.48
CA ARG A 136 1.86 19.47 10.79
C ARG A 136 1.03 18.31 10.24
N HIS A 137 1.70 17.32 9.67
CA HIS A 137 1.09 16.07 9.23
C HIS A 137 1.42 14.96 10.23
N PRO A 138 0.43 14.14 10.64
CA PRO A 138 0.67 13.10 11.64
C PRO A 138 1.51 11.96 11.07
N TYR A 139 2.33 11.34 11.92
CA TYR A 139 3.21 10.23 11.56
C TYR A 139 3.54 9.38 12.79
N TRP A 140 4.17 8.22 12.57
CA TRP A 140 4.99 7.56 13.59
C TRP A 140 6.39 7.29 13.06
N VAL A 141 7.31 6.96 13.96
CA VAL A 141 8.73 6.72 13.66
C VAL A 141 9.12 5.35 14.18
N GLU A 142 9.89 4.63 13.39
CA GLU A 142 10.46 3.34 13.73
C GLU A 142 11.85 3.18 13.12
N LEU A 143 12.61 2.24 13.68
CA LEU A 143 13.85 1.77 13.07
C LEU A 143 13.56 0.45 12.34
N ASP A 144 14.25 0.21 11.23
CA ASP A 144 14.15 -1.07 10.53
C ASP A 144 14.64 -2.19 11.46
N SER A 145 13.68 -2.97 11.96
CA SER A 145 13.88 -4.07 12.89
C SER A 145 14.54 -5.28 12.23
N ARG A 146 14.70 -5.27 10.90
CA ARG A 146 15.42 -6.31 10.15
C ARG A 146 16.87 -5.98 9.90
N ALA A 147 17.32 -4.75 10.16
CA ALA A 147 18.69 -4.33 9.93
C ALA A 147 19.68 -5.20 10.71
N THR A 148 20.71 -5.69 10.01
CA THR A 148 21.80 -6.49 10.60
C THR A 148 23.02 -5.66 10.95
N ASP A 149 23.13 -4.46 10.35
CA ASP A 149 24.17 -3.48 10.60
C ASP A 149 23.52 -2.20 11.18
N PRO A 150 23.83 -1.83 12.45
CA PRO A 150 23.30 -0.62 13.07
C PRO A 150 23.65 0.68 12.33
N ASP A 151 24.78 0.75 11.64
CA ASP A 151 25.18 1.95 10.88
C ASP A 151 24.40 2.09 9.56
N ARG A 152 23.77 1.00 9.12
CA ARG A 152 22.89 0.93 7.95
C ARG A 152 21.43 0.63 8.30
N GLN A 153 21.03 0.92 9.54
CA GLN A 153 19.64 0.82 9.95
C GLN A 153 18.83 2.03 9.46
N ALA A 154 17.75 1.78 8.72
CA ALA A 154 16.88 2.86 8.26
C ALA A 154 16.07 3.45 9.42
N LEU A 155 16.07 4.78 9.54
CA LEU A 155 15.03 5.52 10.24
C LEU A 155 13.84 5.68 9.29
N ILE A 156 12.69 5.16 9.67
CA ILE A 156 11.48 5.18 8.86
C ILE A 156 10.44 6.07 9.54
N ILE A 157 10.05 7.14 8.87
CA ILE A 157 8.96 8.03 9.27
C ILE A 157 7.77 7.69 8.37
N ARG A 158 6.68 7.21 8.98
CA ARG A 158 5.50 6.76 8.26
C ARG A 158 4.36 7.76 8.45
N PRO A 159 3.89 8.41 7.38
CA PRO A 159 2.70 9.25 7.44
C PRO A 159 1.55 8.42 8.03
N ALA A 160 0.86 8.96 9.03
CA ALA A 160 -0.27 8.27 9.61
C ALA A 160 -1.35 8.17 8.55
N ARG A 161 -1.74 9.28 7.90
CA ARG A 161 -2.64 9.30 6.74
C ARG A 161 -1.84 9.64 5.48
N ASN A 162 -2.37 9.33 4.30
CA ASN A 162 -1.69 9.69 3.06
C ASN A 162 -1.41 11.19 2.97
N LEU A 163 -0.27 11.51 2.39
CA LEU A 163 0.13 12.84 2.00
C LEU A 163 -0.80 13.34 0.89
N VAL A 164 -0.94 14.65 0.79
CA VAL A 164 -1.82 15.27 -0.21
C VAL A 164 -1.11 15.29 -1.56
N GLU A 165 -1.75 14.75 -2.59
CA GLU A 165 -1.29 14.79 -3.98
C GLU A 165 -1.01 16.22 -4.44
N GLY A 166 0.08 16.40 -5.18
CA GLY A 166 0.54 17.71 -5.66
C GLY A 166 1.05 18.68 -4.59
N HIS A 167 0.97 18.35 -3.29
CA HIS A 167 1.53 19.19 -2.23
C HIS A 167 3.02 18.94 -2.05
N ARG A 168 3.73 19.96 -1.57
CA ARG A 168 5.11 19.84 -1.09
C ARG A 168 5.12 19.61 0.41
N TYR A 169 5.96 18.69 0.87
CA TYR A 169 6.16 18.41 2.29
C TYR A 169 7.60 18.70 2.70
N ILE A 170 7.76 19.19 3.93
CA ILE A 170 9.07 19.50 4.53
C ILE A 170 9.25 18.61 5.75
N VAL A 171 10.43 17.99 5.82
CA VAL A 171 10.86 17.14 6.93
C VAL A 171 12.01 17.81 7.67
N GLY A 172 11.93 17.85 8.99
CA GLY A 172 13.01 18.28 9.87
C GLY A 172 13.21 17.30 11.01
N LEU A 173 14.45 16.87 11.21
CA LEU A 173 14.87 16.08 12.37
C LEU A 173 15.65 17.01 13.30
N ARG A 174 15.31 17.05 14.58
CA ARG A 174 15.94 17.91 15.59
C ARG A 174 16.06 17.21 16.92
N ASP A 175 17.00 17.68 17.73
CA ASP A 175 17.21 17.21 19.10
C ASP A 175 17.30 15.69 19.22
N LEU A 176 17.86 15.03 18.21
CA LEU A 176 18.05 13.59 18.22
C LEU A 176 19.02 13.18 19.34
N ARG A 177 18.76 12.02 19.95
CA ARG A 177 19.55 11.47 21.06
C ARG A 177 19.97 10.04 20.77
N ASP A 178 21.16 9.68 21.26
CA ASP A 178 21.63 8.30 21.28
C ASP A 178 21.19 7.55 22.55
N SER A 179 21.61 6.29 22.69
CA SER A 179 21.31 5.44 23.83
C SER A 179 21.84 5.98 25.17
N ASP A 180 22.94 6.74 25.14
CA ASP A 180 23.55 7.40 26.29
C ASP A 180 22.89 8.75 26.63
N GLY A 181 21.89 9.15 25.83
CA GLY A 181 21.18 10.42 25.96
C GLY A 181 21.98 11.63 25.49
N GLN A 182 23.09 11.44 24.78
CA GLN A 182 23.86 12.52 24.17
C GLN A 182 23.20 12.99 22.89
N LYS A 183 23.48 14.25 22.49
CA LYS A 183 22.98 14.78 21.23
C LYS A 183 23.67 14.08 20.05
N VAL A 184 22.90 13.52 19.14
CA VAL A 184 23.42 13.12 17.83
C VAL A 184 23.82 14.40 17.08
N ALA A 185 25.00 14.41 16.46
CA ALA A 185 25.47 15.59 15.73
C ALA A 185 24.95 15.60 14.28
N ALA A 186 24.64 16.78 13.76
CA ALA A 186 24.40 16.97 12.32
C ALA A 186 25.68 16.69 11.51
N SER A 187 25.51 16.09 10.32
CA SER A 187 26.64 15.85 9.41
C SER A 187 27.34 17.17 9.04
N PRO A 188 28.67 17.18 8.77
CA PRO A 188 29.37 18.38 8.32
C PRO A 188 28.71 19.04 7.10
N ALA A 189 28.24 18.24 6.15
CA ALA A 189 27.53 18.73 4.97
C ALA A 189 26.22 19.42 5.33
N PHE A 190 25.36 18.80 6.15
CA PHE A 190 24.11 19.43 6.58
C PHE A 190 24.33 20.69 7.43
N ARG A 191 25.33 20.69 8.34
CA ARG A 191 25.70 21.89 9.10
C ARG A 191 26.07 23.07 8.19
N SER A 192 26.65 22.82 7.03
CA SER A 192 26.93 23.88 6.06
C SER A 192 25.67 24.49 5.44
N MET A 193 24.55 23.76 5.39
CA MET A 193 23.24 24.26 4.93
C MET A 193 22.62 25.28 5.89
N LEU A 194 22.91 25.15 7.19
CA LEU A 194 22.36 26.02 8.24
C LEU A 194 23.03 27.40 8.28
N ARG A 195 24.25 27.54 7.73
CA ARG A 195 25.02 28.80 7.76
C ARG A 195 24.41 29.86 6.85
N TRP A 196 24.48 31.13 7.26
CA TRP A 196 24.06 32.27 6.44
C TRP A 196 24.93 32.45 5.19
N LEU A 197 26.25 32.23 5.30
CA LEU A 197 27.17 32.32 4.17
C LEU A 197 27.11 31.04 3.33
N PRO A 198 27.03 31.16 1.99
CA PRO A 198 27.01 30.01 1.10
C PRO A 198 28.32 29.19 1.15
N PRO A 199 28.26 27.85 1.01
CA PRO A 199 29.44 27.02 0.80
C PRO A 199 30.19 27.40 -0.49
N ARG A 200 31.51 27.19 -0.51
CA ARG A 200 32.35 27.38 -1.72
C ARG A 200 32.29 26.21 -2.68
N ASP A 201 32.04 25.01 -2.16
CA ASP A 201 31.88 23.81 -2.97
C ASP A 201 30.61 23.93 -3.84
N PRO A 202 30.69 23.76 -5.17
CA PRO A 202 29.54 23.96 -6.06
C PRO A 202 28.35 23.03 -5.79
N ALA A 203 28.60 21.77 -5.40
CA ALA A 203 27.53 20.81 -5.12
C ALA A 203 26.79 21.20 -3.82
N LEU A 204 27.54 21.57 -2.78
CA LEU A 204 26.97 22.10 -1.54
C LEU A 204 26.30 23.47 -1.76
N PHE A 205 26.83 24.32 -2.63
CA PHE A 205 26.20 25.61 -2.97
C PHE A 205 24.83 25.42 -3.60
N HIS A 206 24.71 24.51 -4.59
CA HIS A 206 23.44 24.22 -5.23
C HIS A 206 22.42 23.68 -4.23
N ARG A 207 22.81 22.70 -3.39
CA ARG A 207 21.92 22.16 -2.36
C ARG A 207 21.54 23.19 -1.29
N TRP A 208 22.48 24.04 -0.88
CA TRP A 208 22.23 25.14 0.05
C TRP A 208 21.15 26.07 -0.50
N LEU A 209 21.22 26.42 -1.79
CA LEU A 209 20.25 27.30 -2.44
C LEU A 209 18.86 26.66 -2.49
N THR A 210 18.77 25.40 -2.91
CA THR A 210 17.49 24.69 -3.08
C THR A 210 16.81 24.37 -1.74
N LEU A 211 17.57 24.15 -0.67
CA LEU A 211 17.03 23.83 0.65
C LEU A 211 16.57 25.07 1.44
N ARG A 212 16.98 26.30 1.06
CA ARG A 212 16.62 27.52 1.79
C ARG A 212 15.12 27.71 2.04
N PRO A 213 14.22 27.52 1.06
CA PRO A 213 12.79 27.71 1.29
C PRO A 213 12.24 26.77 2.38
N ALA A 214 12.70 25.52 2.40
CA ALA A 214 12.31 24.54 3.42
C ALA A 214 12.78 24.95 4.83
N LEU A 215 14.03 25.41 4.96
CA LEU A 215 14.56 25.91 6.24
C LEU A 215 13.83 27.15 6.73
N VAL A 216 13.51 28.10 5.85
CA VAL A 216 12.72 29.29 6.21
C VAL A 216 11.34 28.89 6.71
N GLN A 217 10.68 27.94 6.04
CA GLN A 217 9.36 27.48 6.45
C GLN A 217 9.38 26.68 7.76
N LEU A 218 10.42 25.88 8.02
CA LEU A 218 10.65 25.27 9.34
C LEU A 218 10.81 26.34 10.43
N TRP A 219 11.60 27.38 10.16
CA TRP A 219 11.78 28.51 11.09
C TRP A 219 10.48 29.24 11.38
N LEU A 220 9.70 29.57 10.34
CA LEU A 220 8.36 30.17 10.48
C LEU A 220 7.39 29.27 11.26
N SER A 221 7.60 27.96 11.22
CA SER A 221 6.81 26.96 11.96
C SER A 221 7.31 26.74 13.40
N GLY A 222 8.24 27.59 13.87
CA GLY A 222 8.76 27.57 15.24
C GLY A 222 9.90 26.58 15.47
N VAL A 223 10.55 26.09 14.42
CA VAL A 223 11.74 25.23 14.52
C VAL A 223 13.00 26.09 14.52
N ARG A 224 13.82 26.00 15.57
CA ARG A 224 15.13 26.65 15.60
C ARG A 224 16.09 25.89 14.69
N LEU A 225 16.75 26.59 13.79
CA LEU A 225 17.64 25.97 12.80
C LEU A 225 18.86 25.30 13.44
N ASP A 226 19.38 25.87 14.54
CA ASP A 226 20.54 25.31 15.26
C ASP A 226 20.24 23.97 15.96
N ASP A 227 18.95 23.62 16.13
CA ASP A 227 18.53 22.37 16.73
C ASP A 227 18.42 21.24 15.68
N LEU A 228 18.50 21.55 14.38
CA LEU A 228 18.31 20.60 13.30
C LEU A 228 19.52 19.67 13.11
N ASN A 229 19.23 18.38 13.03
CA ASN A 229 20.14 17.31 12.66
C ASN A 229 20.15 17.05 11.15
N LEU A 230 18.98 17.14 10.52
CA LEU A 230 18.74 16.93 9.09
C LEU A 230 17.43 17.61 8.69
N ALA A 231 17.33 18.10 7.45
CA ALA A 231 16.09 18.60 6.88
C ALA A 231 16.11 18.46 5.35
N TRP A 232 14.96 18.19 4.77
CA TRP A 232 14.75 18.12 3.32
C TRP A 232 13.28 18.37 2.99
N ASP A 233 12.98 18.53 1.71
CA ASP A 233 11.63 18.65 1.18
C ASP A 233 11.41 17.69 0.01
N PHE A 234 10.15 17.38 -0.27
CA PHE A 234 9.73 16.56 -1.39
C PHE A 234 8.34 16.94 -1.87
N THR A 235 8.07 16.75 -3.16
CA THR A 235 6.77 17.01 -3.78
C THR A 235 6.03 15.70 -4.04
N VAL A 236 4.79 15.58 -3.57
CA VAL A 236 3.95 14.40 -3.83
C VAL A 236 3.44 14.46 -5.26
N ALA A 237 3.40 13.31 -5.95
CA ALA A 237 2.88 13.20 -7.31
C ALA A 237 1.43 13.73 -7.40
N SER A 238 1.06 14.25 -8.57
CA SER A 238 -0.28 14.77 -8.81
C SER A 238 -1.32 13.66 -8.97
N THR A 239 -2.59 14.02 -8.77
CA THR A 239 -3.73 13.13 -9.06
C THR A 239 -3.68 12.64 -10.50
N GLU A 240 -3.35 13.53 -11.45
CA GLU A 240 -3.25 13.23 -12.87
C GLU A 240 -2.13 12.22 -13.17
N ASN A 241 -0.98 12.35 -12.52
CA ASN A 241 0.15 11.43 -12.71
C ASN A 241 -0.15 10.01 -12.18
N ILE A 242 -0.85 9.93 -11.03
CA ILE A 242 -1.17 8.68 -10.36
C ILE A 242 -2.33 7.96 -11.06
N THR A 243 -3.45 8.66 -11.30
CA THR A 243 -4.73 8.05 -11.69
C THR A 243 -5.02 8.18 -13.18
N GLY A 244 -4.32 9.07 -13.90
CA GLY A 244 -4.66 9.43 -15.28
C GLY A 244 -4.62 8.26 -16.26
N ARG A 245 -3.71 7.30 -16.08
CA ARG A 245 -3.62 6.09 -16.93
C ARG A 245 -4.87 5.21 -16.79
N ALA A 246 -5.24 4.86 -15.55
CA ALA A 246 -6.42 4.04 -15.28
C ALA A 246 -7.73 4.76 -15.69
N LEU A 247 -7.80 6.08 -15.51
CA LEU A 247 -8.95 6.88 -15.97
C LEU A 247 -9.06 6.90 -17.49
N HIS A 248 -7.95 7.10 -18.21
CA HIS A 248 -7.92 7.05 -19.67
C HIS A 248 -8.36 5.67 -20.19
N VAL A 249 -7.77 4.59 -19.65
CA VAL A 249 -8.13 3.20 -19.97
C VAL A 249 -9.61 2.93 -19.75
N ARG A 250 -10.16 3.40 -18.61
CA ARG A 250 -11.59 3.26 -18.31
C ARG A 250 -12.45 4.05 -19.31
N ASP A 251 -12.19 5.33 -19.45
CA ASP A 251 -13.06 6.25 -20.19
C ASP A 251 -13.05 5.97 -21.69
N GLU A 252 -11.89 5.62 -22.25
CA GLU A 252 -11.79 5.18 -23.65
C GLU A 252 -12.54 3.85 -23.87
N ALA A 253 -12.32 2.86 -23.01
CA ALA A 253 -12.95 1.55 -23.15
C ALA A 253 -14.48 1.62 -22.99
N PHE A 254 -15.00 2.38 -22.01
CA PHE A 254 -16.44 2.58 -21.86
C PHE A 254 -17.01 3.50 -22.94
N GLY A 255 -16.25 4.46 -23.45
CA GLY A 255 -16.62 5.26 -24.62
C GLY A 255 -16.80 4.40 -25.87
N ALA A 256 -15.90 3.44 -26.09
CA ALA A 256 -15.99 2.48 -27.20
C ALA A 256 -17.13 1.46 -27.01
N LEU A 257 -17.41 1.05 -25.77
CA LEU A 257 -18.51 0.14 -25.44
C LEU A 257 -19.89 0.81 -25.63
N GLY A 258 -20.01 2.09 -25.27
CA GLY A 258 -21.27 2.83 -25.31
C GLY A 258 -22.36 2.19 -24.45
N ASP A 259 -23.57 2.08 -25.01
CA ASP A 259 -24.73 1.44 -24.38
C ASP A 259 -24.79 -0.07 -24.62
N ALA A 260 -23.79 -0.68 -25.27
CA ALA A 260 -23.78 -2.12 -25.52
C ALA A 260 -23.33 -2.90 -24.27
N PRO A 261 -23.79 -4.16 -24.08
CA PRO A 261 -23.17 -5.05 -23.11
C PRO A 261 -21.77 -5.47 -23.60
N PRO A 262 -20.83 -5.77 -22.70
CA PRO A 262 -19.61 -6.47 -23.06
C PRO A 262 -19.91 -7.80 -23.76
N LYS A 263 -19.12 -8.17 -24.76
CA LYS A 263 -19.28 -9.46 -25.45
C LYS A 263 -18.81 -10.59 -24.54
N ILE A 264 -19.72 -11.55 -24.31
CA ILE A 264 -19.55 -12.66 -23.37
C ILE A 264 -19.48 -13.98 -24.14
N THR A 265 -18.55 -14.85 -23.77
CA THR A 265 -18.51 -16.25 -24.23
C THR A 265 -18.58 -17.17 -23.01
N ILE A 266 -19.62 -18.00 -22.95
CA ILE A 266 -19.71 -19.05 -21.93
C ILE A 266 -18.81 -20.21 -22.33
N GLY A 267 -17.88 -20.57 -21.45
CA GLY A 267 -16.95 -21.68 -21.66
C GLY A 267 -17.48 -22.98 -21.06
N SER A 268 -17.86 -22.96 -19.78
CA SER A 268 -18.39 -24.14 -19.09
C SER A 268 -19.47 -23.79 -18.08
N VAL A 269 -20.40 -24.74 -17.89
CA VAL A 269 -21.46 -24.68 -16.88
C VAL A 269 -21.48 -26.00 -16.14
N THR A 270 -21.29 -25.95 -14.83
CA THR A 270 -21.35 -27.12 -13.94
C THR A 270 -22.55 -26.97 -13.02
N ASN A 271 -23.43 -27.98 -12.95
CA ASN A 271 -24.59 -28.00 -12.05
C ASN A 271 -24.39 -29.08 -10.97
N PRO A 272 -23.67 -28.78 -9.88
CA PRO A 272 -23.38 -29.77 -8.84
C PRO A 272 -24.64 -30.16 -8.06
N THR A 273 -24.72 -31.42 -7.61
CA THR A 273 -25.74 -31.87 -6.65
C THR A 273 -25.48 -31.27 -5.26
N PRO A 274 -26.46 -31.21 -4.35
CA PRO A 274 -26.25 -30.73 -2.98
C PRO A 274 -25.12 -31.44 -2.24
N GLU A 275 -24.87 -32.71 -2.57
CA GLU A 275 -23.77 -33.51 -2.01
C GLU A 275 -22.41 -33.12 -2.57
N GLN A 276 -22.36 -32.66 -3.83
CA GLN A 276 -21.12 -32.20 -4.48
C GLN A 276 -20.76 -30.77 -4.09
N ASP A 277 -21.77 -29.90 -4.02
CA ASP A 277 -21.63 -28.52 -3.57
C ASP A 277 -22.91 -28.09 -2.83
N PRO A 278 -22.86 -27.96 -1.50
CA PRO A 278 -24.04 -27.60 -0.71
C PRO A 278 -24.43 -26.13 -0.88
N ALA A 279 -23.58 -25.27 -1.44
CA ALA A 279 -23.80 -23.84 -1.51
C ALA A 279 -24.32 -23.40 -2.87
N PHE A 280 -23.82 -23.98 -3.95
CA PHE A 280 -24.09 -23.51 -5.31
C PHE A 280 -24.86 -24.53 -6.12
N THR A 281 -25.86 -24.07 -6.88
CA THR A 281 -26.59 -24.93 -7.83
C THR A 281 -25.97 -24.93 -9.22
N ARG A 282 -25.14 -23.93 -9.52
CA ARG A 282 -24.52 -23.75 -10.83
C ARG A 282 -23.24 -22.92 -10.69
N LYS A 283 -22.19 -23.34 -11.39
CA LYS A 283 -20.94 -22.60 -11.57
C LYS A 283 -20.72 -22.35 -13.06
N ILE A 284 -20.48 -21.11 -13.43
CA ILE A 284 -20.39 -20.66 -14.81
C ILE A 284 -19.02 -20.03 -15.01
N VAL A 285 -18.23 -20.59 -15.92
CA VAL A 285 -16.92 -20.04 -16.31
C VAL A 285 -17.00 -19.58 -17.76
N GLY A 286 -16.50 -18.38 -18.03
CA GLY A 286 -16.52 -17.79 -19.37
C GLY A 286 -15.47 -16.70 -19.54
N THR A 287 -15.54 -16.01 -20.67
CA THR A 287 -14.70 -14.85 -20.95
C THR A 287 -15.54 -13.63 -21.33
N ILE A 288 -15.03 -12.45 -20.99
CA ILE A 288 -15.52 -11.16 -21.47
C ILE A 288 -14.44 -10.53 -22.36
N GLU A 289 -14.85 -10.02 -23.52
CA GLU A 289 -13.97 -9.24 -24.39
C GLU A 289 -13.79 -7.83 -23.83
N VAL A 290 -12.54 -7.46 -23.57
CA VAL A 290 -12.14 -6.17 -22.99
C VAL A 290 -11.04 -5.55 -23.86
N PRO A 291 -11.01 -4.24 -24.12
CA PRO A 291 -9.85 -3.61 -24.75
C PRO A 291 -8.56 -3.93 -23.98
N LYS A 292 -7.53 -4.36 -24.71
CA LYS A 292 -6.23 -4.74 -24.15
C LYS A 292 -5.25 -3.58 -24.30
N TYR A 293 -4.65 -3.13 -23.21
CA TYR A 293 -3.63 -2.07 -23.20
C TYR A 293 -2.21 -2.62 -22.98
N LEU A 294 -2.06 -3.95 -22.98
CA LEU A 294 -0.83 -4.66 -22.70
C LEU A 294 -0.11 -5.07 -24.00
N ASP A 295 1.22 -4.95 -24.02
CA ASP A 295 2.08 -5.13 -25.19
C ASP A 295 2.18 -6.58 -25.70
N ARG A 296 2.01 -7.57 -24.83
CA ARG A 296 2.09 -8.98 -25.20
C ARG A 296 0.78 -9.48 -25.85
N PRO A 297 0.84 -10.41 -26.82
CA PRO A 297 -0.35 -10.94 -27.50
C PRO A 297 -1.42 -11.49 -26.55
N ASP A 298 -1.02 -12.21 -25.52
CA ASP A 298 -1.89 -12.79 -24.50
C ASP A 298 -2.13 -11.86 -23.29
N GLY A 299 -1.42 -10.73 -23.21
CA GLY A 299 -1.38 -9.91 -22.01
C GLY A 299 -0.97 -10.70 -20.78
N GLY A 300 -0.04 -11.66 -20.93
CA GLY A 300 0.45 -12.56 -19.87
C GLY A 300 1.60 -11.99 -19.02
N PRO A 301 1.99 -12.66 -17.91
CA PRO A 301 2.93 -12.14 -16.92
C PRO A 301 4.19 -11.49 -17.51
N GLY A 302 4.51 -10.28 -17.06
CA GLY A 302 5.61 -9.49 -17.61
C GLY A 302 5.25 -8.54 -18.76
N SER A 303 3.99 -8.50 -19.17
CA SER A 303 3.48 -7.51 -20.12
C SER A 303 3.48 -6.10 -19.56
N ARG A 304 3.73 -5.10 -20.41
CA ARG A 304 3.72 -3.67 -20.09
C ARG A 304 2.61 -2.93 -20.82
N MET A 305 2.20 -1.77 -20.31
CA MET A 305 1.35 -0.87 -21.06
C MET A 305 2.08 -0.28 -22.27
N THR A 306 1.38 -0.14 -23.39
CA THR A 306 1.83 0.60 -24.57
C THR A 306 1.34 2.04 -24.50
N TYR A 307 2.17 3.00 -24.91
CA TYR A 307 1.85 4.43 -24.79
C TYR A 307 1.82 5.13 -26.14
N GLY A 308 0.84 6.00 -26.33
CA GLY A 308 0.73 6.91 -27.46
C GLY A 308 1.69 8.09 -27.39
N PRO A 309 1.71 8.97 -28.41
CA PRO A 309 2.54 10.18 -28.43
C PRO A 309 2.23 11.18 -27.31
N ASP A 310 1.02 11.13 -26.74
CA ASP A 310 0.57 11.93 -25.60
C ASP A 310 1.00 11.34 -24.24
N GLY A 311 1.62 10.16 -24.23
CA GLY A 311 2.06 9.46 -23.03
C GLY A 311 0.95 8.70 -22.29
N LEU A 312 -0.23 8.55 -22.88
CA LEU A 312 -1.35 7.76 -22.33
C LEU A 312 -1.38 6.33 -22.90
N PRO A 313 -1.96 5.35 -22.16
CA PRO A 313 -2.03 3.98 -22.63
C PRO A 313 -2.89 3.81 -23.88
N GLU A 314 -2.42 3.06 -24.87
CA GLU A 314 -3.14 2.80 -26.13
C GLU A 314 -3.58 1.34 -26.25
N PRO A 315 -4.77 1.04 -26.82
CA PRO A 315 -5.22 -0.32 -26.99
C PRO A 315 -4.45 -1.06 -28.10
N THR A 316 -4.04 -2.29 -27.81
CA THR A 316 -3.28 -3.19 -28.70
C THR A 316 -4.11 -4.38 -29.22
N GLY A 317 -5.41 -4.41 -28.90
CA GLY A 317 -6.35 -5.44 -29.33
C GLY A 317 -7.38 -5.76 -28.26
N THR A 318 -7.81 -7.02 -28.23
CA THR A 318 -8.82 -7.52 -27.28
C THR A 318 -8.17 -8.50 -26.29
N TYR A 319 -8.46 -8.32 -25.00
CA TYR A 319 -8.13 -9.21 -23.91
C TYR A 319 -9.36 -10.08 -23.61
N GLN A 320 -9.14 -11.38 -23.40
CA GLN A 320 -10.19 -12.32 -23.01
C GLN A 320 -10.14 -12.48 -21.49
N ALA A 321 -10.93 -11.68 -20.77
CA ALA A 321 -10.96 -11.71 -19.31
C ALA A 321 -11.77 -12.91 -18.82
N THR A 322 -11.10 -13.93 -18.29
CA THR A 322 -11.78 -15.08 -17.67
C THR A 322 -12.50 -14.66 -16.41
N PHE A 323 -13.76 -15.09 -16.27
CA PHE A 323 -14.56 -14.92 -15.08
C PHE A 323 -15.15 -16.25 -14.61
N GLN A 324 -15.49 -16.33 -13.32
CA GLN A 324 -16.42 -17.32 -12.79
C GLN A 324 -17.57 -16.60 -12.07
N CYS A 325 -18.78 -17.12 -12.25
CA CYS A 325 -19.99 -16.70 -11.55
C CYS A 325 -20.69 -17.92 -10.96
N ASP A 326 -21.05 -17.86 -9.67
CA ASP A 326 -21.69 -18.97 -8.98
C ASP A 326 -23.12 -18.61 -8.54
N ILE A 327 -24.10 -19.44 -8.92
CA ILE A 327 -25.51 -19.26 -8.57
C ILE A 327 -25.78 -19.95 -7.23
N PRO A 328 -26.14 -19.22 -6.15
CA PRO A 328 -26.40 -19.83 -4.86
C PRO A 328 -27.70 -20.62 -4.87
N ARG A 329 -27.77 -21.67 -4.04
CA ARG A 329 -28.99 -22.48 -3.86
C ARG A 329 -30.17 -21.67 -3.29
N SER A 330 -29.90 -20.58 -2.57
CA SER A 330 -30.92 -19.64 -2.08
C SER A 330 -31.84 -19.12 -3.19
N THR A 331 -31.37 -19.03 -4.44
CA THR A 331 -32.20 -18.59 -5.60
C THR A 331 -33.45 -19.44 -5.80
N ALA A 332 -33.42 -20.73 -5.44
CA ALA A 332 -34.56 -21.63 -5.58
C ALA A 332 -35.76 -21.24 -4.70
N THR A 333 -35.53 -20.48 -3.63
CA THR A 333 -36.59 -20.05 -2.68
C THR A 333 -36.69 -18.53 -2.55
N GLY A 334 -35.57 -17.81 -2.68
CA GLY A 334 -35.48 -16.36 -2.56
C GLY A 334 -35.70 -15.61 -3.88
N GLY A 335 -35.84 -16.32 -5.01
CA GLY A 335 -35.91 -15.70 -6.33
C GLY A 335 -34.54 -15.26 -6.87
N PRO A 336 -34.50 -14.48 -7.96
CA PRO A 336 -33.26 -14.06 -8.60
C PRO A 336 -32.31 -13.35 -7.61
N ALA A 337 -31.03 -13.71 -7.65
CA ALA A 337 -30.03 -13.20 -6.72
C ALA A 337 -29.45 -11.86 -7.16
N ARG A 338 -29.01 -11.05 -6.19
CA ARG A 338 -28.42 -9.73 -6.43
C ARG A 338 -26.96 -9.86 -6.91
N PRO A 339 -26.49 -9.06 -7.88
CA PRO A 339 -25.12 -9.16 -8.38
C PRO A 339 -24.10 -8.67 -7.34
N LEU A 340 -23.10 -9.51 -7.08
CA LEU A 340 -21.95 -9.19 -6.23
C LEU A 340 -20.65 -9.40 -7.01
N LEU A 341 -19.87 -8.34 -7.22
CA LEU A 341 -18.48 -8.49 -7.66
C LEU A 341 -17.59 -8.90 -6.50
N TRP A 342 -16.69 -9.84 -6.74
CA TRP A 342 -15.73 -10.34 -5.76
C TRP A 342 -14.27 -10.15 -6.18
N GLY A 343 -13.47 -9.56 -5.30
CA GLY A 343 -12.02 -9.52 -5.40
C GLY A 343 -11.34 -10.65 -4.61
N HIS A 344 -10.51 -11.45 -5.27
CA HIS A 344 -9.77 -12.55 -4.63
C HIS A 344 -8.57 -12.07 -3.80
N GLY A 345 -8.12 -12.92 -2.85
CA GLY A 345 -6.92 -12.71 -2.04
C GLY A 345 -5.60 -12.89 -2.80
N LEU A 346 -4.46 -12.71 -2.14
CA LEU A 346 -3.13 -12.70 -2.77
C LEU A 346 -2.87 -14.00 -3.58
N PHE A 347 -2.47 -13.85 -4.85
CA PHE A 347 -2.20 -14.96 -5.78
C PHE A 347 -3.38 -15.92 -6.02
N GLY A 348 -4.60 -15.50 -5.71
CA GLY A 348 -5.82 -16.16 -6.16
C GLY A 348 -6.11 -15.93 -7.65
N ASN A 349 -7.32 -16.29 -8.07
CA ASN A 349 -7.81 -16.07 -9.43
C ASN A 349 -9.36 -16.02 -9.43
N HIS A 350 -9.96 -15.97 -10.62
CA HIS A 350 -11.41 -15.93 -10.83
C HIS A 350 -12.22 -17.00 -10.06
N THR A 351 -11.68 -18.19 -9.76
CA THR A 351 -12.41 -19.27 -9.06
C THR A 351 -12.59 -19.02 -7.56
N ALA A 352 -12.01 -17.95 -7.01
CA ALA A 352 -12.11 -17.62 -5.58
C ALA A 352 -13.56 -17.41 -5.09
N VAL A 353 -14.51 -17.21 -6.01
CA VAL A 353 -15.95 -17.15 -5.70
C VAL A 353 -16.50 -18.46 -5.12
N ASP A 354 -15.82 -19.59 -5.34
CA ASP A 354 -16.16 -20.89 -4.73
C ASP A 354 -16.22 -20.83 -3.20
N GLY A 355 -15.42 -19.95 -2.58
CA GLY A 355 -15.35 -19.78 -1.13
C GLY A 355 -16.51 -18.97 -0.53
N LEU A 356 -17.42 -18.43 -1.35
CA LEU A 356 -18.44 -17.47 -0.90
C LEU A 356 -19.80 -18.08 -0.60
N GLY A 357 -19.89 -19.41 -0.51
CA GLY A 357 -21.16 -20.10 -0.35
C GLY A 357 -22.05 -19.58 0.79
N ALA A 358 -21.47 -19.32 1.97
CA ALA A 358 -22.20 -18.77 3.11
C ALA A 358 -22.73 -17.35 2.81
N VAL A 359 -21.86 -16.44 2.33
CA VAL A 359 -22.24 -15.06 1.97
C VAL A 359 -23.35 -15.07 0.92
N ALA A 360 -23.17 -15.87 -0.13
CA ALA A 360 -24.07 -15.93 -1.27
C ALA A 360 -25.47 -16.41 -0.88
N ASN A 361 -25.57 -17.45 -0.05
CA ASN A 361 -26.85 -17.99 0.38
C ASN A 361 -27.53 -17.15 1.48
N GLU A 362 -26.76 -16.57 2.42
CA GLU A 362 -27.32 -15.73 3.49
C GLU A 362 -27.89 -14.40 2.97
N SER A 363 -27.31 -13.86 1.88
CA SER A 363 -27.70 -12.55 1.32
C SER A 363 -28.45 -12.62 -0.01
N ASN A 364 -28.74 -13.83 -0.49
CA ASN A 364 -29.24 -14.11 -1.84
C ASN A 364 -28.47 -13.31 -2.92
N SER A 365 -27.15 -13.42 -2.91
CA SER A 365 -26.26 -12.72 -3.84
C SER A 365 -25.54 -13.69 -4.77
N LEU A 366 -25.37 -13.31 -6.03
CA LEU A 366 -24.65 -14.06 -7.05
C LEU A 366 -23.23 -13.47 -7.16
N PRO A 367 -22.20 -14.12 -6.58
CA PRO A 367 -20.83 -13.68 -6.73
C PRO A 367 -20.27 -13.97 -8.12
N CYS A 368 -19.62 -12.97 -8.72
CA CYS A 368 -18.76 -13.12 -9.90
C CYS A 368 -17.38 -12.54 -9.63
N GLY A 369 -16.34 -13.20 -10.12
CA GLY A 369 -14.94 -12.78 -9.95
C GLY A 369 -14.12 -12.93 -11.23
N ALA A 370 -13.11 -12.06 -11.36
CA ALA A 370 -12.05 -12.12 -12.35
C ALA A 370 -10.67 -12.04 -11.65
N SER A 371 -9.60 -12.38 -12.36
CA SER A 371 -8.25 -12.36 -11.79
C SER A 371 -7.65 -10.94 -11.71
N TRP A 372 -7.00 -10.62 -10.58
CA TRP A 372 -6.13 -9.46 -10.41
C TRP A 372 -4.80 -9.67 -11.14
N LEU A 373 -4.78 -9.38 -12.45
CA LEU A 373 -3.54 -9.46 -13.24
C LEU A 373 -2.42 -8.64 -12.58
N GLY A 374 -1.21 -9.20 -12.58
CA GLY A 374 -0.04 -8.68 -11.86
C GLY A 374 0.11 -9.28 -10.46
N MET A 375 -0.94 -9.85 -9.88
CA MET A 375 -0.96 -10.49 -8.55
C MET A 375 -1.89 -11.72 -8.48
N SER A 376 -2.15 -12.38 -9.61
CA SER A 376 -2.92 -13.64 -9.64
C SER A 376 -2.00 -14.86 -9.57
N THR A 377 -2.58 -16.06 -9.53
CA THR A 377 -1.82 -17.32 -9.51
C THR A 377 -0.81 -17.41 -10.65
N GLU A 378 -1.18 -16.94 -11.84
CA GLU A 378 -0.36 -16.97 -13.04
C GLU A 378 0.85 -16.02 -12.95
N ASP A 379 0.79 -14.98 -12.12
CA ASP A 379 1.85 -13.99 -11.98
C ASP A 379 2.96 -14.41 -11.01
N VAL A 380 2.75 -15.43 -10.18
CA VAL A 380 3.70 -15.84 -9.12
C VAL A 380 5.13 -16.03 -9.64
N PRO A 381 5.39 -16.77 -10.74
CA PRO A 381 6.75 -16.93 -11.24
C PRO A 381 7.40 -15.61 -11.66
N TYR A 382 6.60 -14.68 -12.22
CA TYR A 382 7.10 -13.37 -12.63
C TYR A 382 7.39 -12.48 -11.41
N VAL A 383 6.52 -12.47 -10.39
CA VAL A 383 6.75 -11.73 -9.14
C VAL A 383 8.03 -12.21 -8.46
N VAL A 384 8.29 -13.51 -8.43
CA VAL A 384 9.56 -14.08 -7.94
C VAL A 384 10.75 -13.53 -8.72
N SER A 385 10.66 -13.44 -10.05
CA SER A 385 11.74 -12.86 -10.87
C SER A 385 11.98 -11.38 -10.58
N VAL A 386 10.92 -10.61 -10.33
CA VAL A 386 11.00 -9.17 -10.02
C VAL A 386 11.68 -8.92 -8.68
N LEU A 387 11.44 -9.74 -7.66
CA LEU A 387 12.16 -9.61 -6.38
C LEU A 387 13.65 -9.90 -6.50
N GLY A 388 14.04 -10.65 -7.54
CA GLY A 388 15.43 -10.88 -7.88
C GLY A 388 16.07 -9.72 -8.64
N GLU A 389 15.29 -9.01 -9.47
CA GLU A 389 15.72 -7.82 -10.20
C GLU A 389 14.56 -6.82 -10.39
N LEU A 390 14.60 -5.74 -9.62
CA LEU A 390 13.49 -4.80 -9.44
C LEU A 390 13.18 -3.95 -10.69
N SER A 391 14.03 -3.93 -11.72
CA SER A 391 13.73 -3.26 -12.99
C SER A 391 12.47 -3.81 -13.68
N GLY A 392 12.11 -5.07 -13.42
CA GLY A 392 10.88 -5.69 -13.95
C GLY A 392 9.59 -5.22 -13.26
N PHE A 393 9.72 -4.54 -12.12
CA PHE A 393 8.59 -4.20 -11.26
C PHE A 393 7.42 -3.47 -11.93
N PRO A 394 7.61 -2.50 -12.84
CA PRO A 394 6.47 -1.74 -13.30
C PRO A 394 5.49 -2.50 -14.22
N SER A 395 5.82 -3.75 -14.59
CA SER A 395 4.85 -4.70 -15.17
C SER A 395 3.67 -5.01 -14.24
N LEU A 396 3.91 -5.09 -12.93
CA LEU A 396 2.87 -5.43 -11.95
C LEU A 396 1.73 -4.38 -11.94
N PRO A 397 1.98 -3.09 -11.66
CA PRO A 397 0.93 -2.08 -11.66
C PRO A 397 0.32 -1.80 -13.05
N ASP A 398 1.06 -2.02 -14.15
CA ASP A 398 0.49 -1.93 -15.50
C ASP A 398 -0.58 -3.03 -15.72
N ARG A 399 -0.29 -4.27 -15.29
CA ARG A 399 -1.24 -5.39 -15.36
C ARG A 399 -2.42 -5.20 -14.40
N MET A 400 -2.20 -4.68 -13.20
CA MET A 400 -3.26 -4.39 -12.23
C MET A 400 -4.29 -3.41 -12.77
N GLN A 401 -3.86 -2.37 -13.50
CA GLN A 401 -4.78 -1.42 -14.13
C GLN A 401 -5.63 -2.07 -15.24
N GLN A 402 -5.07 -2.98 -16.04
CA GLN A 402 -5.88 -3.80 -16.96
C GLN A 402 -6.90 -4.66 -16.19
N ALA A 403 -6.53 -5.21 -15.03
CA ALA A 403 -7.44 -5.99 -14.20
C ALA A 403 -8.62 -5.16 -13.65
N TYR A 404 -8.41 -3.86 -13.35
CA TYR A 404 -9.51 -2.97 -12.98
C TYR A 404 -10.51 -2.81 -14.11
N LEU A 405 -10.05 -2.63 -15.35
CA LEU A 405 -10.92 -2.59 -16.51
C LEU A 405 -11.69 -3.90 -16.68
N ASN A 406 -11.01 -5.04 -16.56
CA ASN A 406 -11.63 -6.37 -16.64
C ASN A 406 -12.77 -6.52 -15.60
N MET A 407 -12.53 -6.10 -14.36
CA MET A 407 -13.53 -6.18 -13.30
C MET A 407 -14.71 -5.21 -13.50
N MET A 408 -14.46 -4.01 -14.03
CA MET A 408 -15.53 -3.06 -14.37
C MET A 408 -16.40 -3.58 -15.53
N PHE A 409 -15.79 -4.20 -16.55
CA PHE A 409 -16.53 -4.85 -17.64
C PHE A 409 -17.35 -6.05 -17.15
N LEU A 410 -16.80 -6.86 -16.23
CA LEU A 410 -17.56 -7.91 -15.56
C LEU A 410 -18.77 -7.33 -14.80
N GLY A 411 -18.57 -6.25 -14.05
CA GLY A 411 -19.66 -5.52 -13.39
C GLY A 411 -20.75 -5.06 -14.35
N ARG A 412 -20.36 -4.43 -15.47
CA ARG A 412 -21.29 -4.01 -16.52
C ARG A 412 -22.08 -5.19 -17.08
N ALA A 413 -21.43 -6.32 -17.35
CA ALA A 413 -22.09 -7.52 -17.85
C ALA A 413 -23.15 -8.07 -16.86
N MET A 414 -22.92 -7.95 -15.56
CA MET A 414 -23.87 -8.42 -14.53
C MET A 414 -25.15 -7.58 -14.43
N ILE A 415 -25.08 -6.27 -14.71
CA ILE A 415 -26.22 -5.36 -14.53
C ILE A 415 -26.87 -4.89 -15.84
N HIS A 416 -26.23 -5.13 -16.97
CA HIS A 416 -26.79 -4.75 -18.26
C HIS A 416 -28.00 -5.63 -18.62
N PRO A 417 -29.13 -5.08 -19.12
CA PRO A 417 -30.31 -5.87 -19.49
C PRO A 417 -30.01 -6.93 -20.56
N ASP A 418 -29.19 -6.60 -21.55
CA ASP A 418 -28.69 -7.53 -22.58
C ASP A 418 -27.38 -8.23 -22.19
N GLY A 419 -26.98 -8.13 -20.91
CA GLY A 419 -25.79 -8.78 -20.35
C GLY A 419 -26.09 -10.21 -19.88
N PHE A 420 -25.58 -10.58 -18.71
CA PHE A 420 -25.76 -11.93 -18.16
C PHE A 420 -27.23 -12.33 -18.03
N ALA A 421 -28.12 -11.45 -17.56
CA ALA A 421 -29.53 -11.79 -17.37
C ALA A 421 -30.26 -12.21 -18.67
N ALA A 422 -29.74 -11.85 -19.85
CA ALA A 422 -30.26 -12.28 -21.15
C ALA A 422 -29.73 -13.65 -21.60
N LEU A 423 -28.68 -14.17 -20.96
CA LEU A 423 -28.11 -15.48 -21.28
C LEU A 423 -28.90 -16.62 -20.60
N PRO A 424 -29.13 -17.75 -21.28
CA PRO A 424 -29.86 -18.90 -20.72
C PRO A 424 -29.32 -19.41 -19.38
N GLU A 425 -28.02 -19.27 -19.15
CA GLU A 425 -27.32 -19.72 -17.96
C GLU A 425 -27.66 -18.90 -16.71
N PHE A 426 -28.17 -17.67 -16.87
CA PHE A 426 -28.52 -16.75 -15.78
C PHE A 426 -29.99 -16.32 -15.79
N ALA A 427 -30.73 -16.59 -16.87
CA ALA A 427 -32.11 -16.18 -17.04
C ALA A 427 -33.00 -16.64 -15.85
N GLY A 428 -33.65 -15.67 -15.20
CA GLY A 428 -34.49 -15.91 -14.02
C GLY A 428 -33.73 -16.21 -12.73
N LEU A 429 -32.39 -16.13 -12.72
CA LEU A 429 -31.53 -16.42 -11.56
C LEU A 429 -30.75 -15.19 -11.07
N LEU A 430 -30.63 -14.15 -11.89
CA LEU A 430 -29.94 -12.90 -11.58
C LEU A 430 -30.91 -11.72 -11.66
N ASP A 431 -30.98 -10.91 -10.61
CA ASP A 431 -31.67 -9.63 -10.60
C ASP A 431 -30.69 -8.51 -11.01
N ALA A 432 -30.56 -8.28 -12.32
CA ALA A 432 -29.71 -7.22 -12.86
C ALA A 432 -30.14 -5.81 -12.41
N GLY A 433 -31.39 -5.64 -11.97
CA GLY A 433 -31.94 -4.36 -11.50
C GLY A 433 -31.67 -4.06 -10.02
N ALA A 434 -31.18 -5.03 -9.24
CA ALA A 434 -30.98 -4.89 -7.79
C ALA A 434 -29.80 -3.99 -7.38
N GLY A 435 -29.04 -3.51 -8.36
CA GLY A 435 -27.81 -2.73 -8.19
C GLY A 435 -26.59 -3.59 -7.87
N LEU A 436 -25.43 -3.15 -8.37
CA LEU A 436 -24.15 -3.84 -8.18
C LEU A 436 -23.52 -3.48 -6.83
N GLY A 437 -23.07 -4.50 -6.10
CA GLY A 437 -22.17 -4.35 -4.96
C GLY A 437 -20.78 -4.89 -5.26
N TYR A 438 -19.77 -4.38 -4.56
CA TYR A 438 -18.43 -4.94 -4.58
C TYR A 438 -18.02 -5.42 -3.18
N ALA A 439 -17.42 -6.60 -3.09
CA ALA A 439 -16.70 -7.03 -1.89
C ALA A 439 -15.36 -7.66 -2.27
N GLY A 440 -14.40 -7.61 -1.35
CA GLY A 440 -13.12 -8.27 -1.54
C GLY A 440 -12.40 -8.43 -0.21
N ALA A 441 -11.60 -9.50 -0.09
CA ALA A 441 -10.83 -9.79 1.10
C ALA A 441 -9.32 -9.76 0.81
N SER A 442 -8.51 -9.28 1.75
CA SER A 442 -7.04 -9.26 1.64
C SER A 442 -6.58 -8.44 0.44
N LEU A 443 -5.82 -9.01 -0.50
CA LEU A 443 -5.53 -8.38 -1.80
C LEU A 443 -6.80 -7.87 -2.50
N GLY A 444 -7.91 -8.59 -2.40
CA GLY A 444 -9.20 -8.14 -2.90
C GLY A 444 -9.71 -6.89 -2.19
N GLY A 445 -9.48 -6.75 -0.89
CA GLY A 445 -9.74 -5.49 -0.18
C GLY A 445 -8.84 -4.35 -0.67
N ILE A 446 -7.53 -4.62 -0.82
CA ILE A 446 -6.50 -3.64 -1.22
C ILE A 446 -6.69 -3.14 -2.66
N GLN A 447 -6.87 -4.06 -3.60
CA GLN A 447 -7.17 -3.76 -5.01
C GLN A 447 -8.59 -3.22 -5.16
N GLY A 448 -9.50 -3.70 -4.31
CA GLY A 448 -10.87 -3.22 -4.16
C GLY A 448 -10.96 -1.75 -3.80
N THR A 449 -10.01 -1.20 -3.03
CA THR A 449 -9.90 0.24 -2.76
C THR A 449 -9.71 1.03 -4.07
N ALA A 450 -8.77 0.62 -4.93
CA ALA A 450 -8.54 1.28 -6.23
C ALA A 450 -9.71 1.09 -7.19
N LEU A 451 -10.24 -0.13 -7.32
CA LEU A 451 -11.43 -0.40 -8.13
C LEU A 451 -12.63 0.45 -7.66
N THR A 452 -12.82 0.56 -6.35
CA THR A 452 -13.88 1.40 -5.77
C THR A 452 -13.71 2.85 -6.19
N ALA A 453 -12.50 3.42 -6.21
CA ALA A 453 -12.33 4.79 -6.70
C ALA A 453 -12.67 4.94 -8.19
N LEU A 454 -12.36 3.93 -9.02
CA LEU A 454 -12.50 3.99 -10.48
C LEU A 454 -13.90 3.67 -11.00
N ALA A 455 -14.62 2.75 -10.36
CA ALA A 455 -15.84 2.16 -10.89
C ALA A 455 -17.00 3.17 -10.99
N GLN A 456 -17.81 3.01 -12.04
CA GLN A 456 -19.00 3.83 -12.30
C GLN A 456 -20.31 3.14 -11.90
N ASP A 457 -20.31 1.81 -11.94
CA ASP A 457 -21.53 0.98 -11.89
C ASP A 457 -21.94 0.52 -10.48
N PHE A 458 -21.13 0.82 -9.45
CA PHE A 458 -21.49 0.59 -8.05
C PHE A 458 -21.14 1.78 -7.16
N THR A 459 -21.87 1.93 -6.05
CA THR A 459 -21.67 3.01 -5.07
C THR A 459 -21.37 2.51 -3.67
N ARG A 460 -21.26 1.19 -3.48
CA ARG A 460 -21.09 0.55 -2.18
C ARG A 460 -20.09 -0.59 -2.29
N SER A 461 -19.12 -0.59 -1.38
CA SER A 461 -18.14 -1.66 -1.26
C SER A 461 -17.90 -2.09 0.18
N VAL A 462 -17.64 -3.39 0.36
CA VAL A 462 -17.15 -3.95 1.62
C VAL A 462 -15.73 -4.43 1.40
N LEU A 463 -14.76 -3.80 2.07
CA LEU A 463 -13.36 -4.15 1.97
C LEU A 463 -12.97 -4.88 3.26
N ILE A 464 -12.66 -6.17 3.13
CA ILE A 464 -12.42 -7.07 4.25
C ILE A 464 -10.91 -7.26 4.39
N VAL A 465 -10.41 -7.04 5.61
CA VAL A 465 -8.98 -6.97 5.93
C VAL A 465 -8.16 -6.20 4.87
N PRO A 466 -8.57 -4.97 4.49
CA PRO A 466 -7.89 -4.20 3.46
C PRO A 466 -6.70 -3.44 4.05
N ALA A 467 -5.91 -2.83 3.18
CA ALA A 467 -4.83 -1.93 3.55
C ALA A 467 -4.51 -1.00 2.39
N THR A 468 -3.78 0.08 2.70
CA THR A 468 -3.03 0.85 1.71
C THR A 468 -1.55 0.86 2.08
N ASN A 469 -0.71 1.23 1.12
CA ASN A 469 0.71 1.47 1.26
C ASN A 469 1.45 0.13 1.43
N PHE A 470 1.51 -0.69 0.38
CA PHE A 470 2.22 -1.98 0.39
C PHE A 470 3.62 -1.90 1.01
N SER A 471 4.35 -0.81 0.80
CA SER A 471 5.66 -0.57 1.41
C SER A 471 5.66 -0.57 2.95
N THR A 472 4.54 -0.26 3.60
CA THR A 472 4.33 -0.47 5.05
C THR A 472 3.97 -1.90 5.39
N LEU A 473 3.21 -2.56 4.50
CA LEU A 473 2.71 -3.92 4.68
C LEU A 473 3.79 -5.00 4.53
N LEU A 474 4.66 -4.93 3.51
CA LEU A 474 5.51 -6.06 3.08
C LEU A 474 6.30 -6.69 4.23
N ASN A 475 7.16 -5.93 4.93
CA ASN A 475 7.94 -6.50 6.04
C ASN A 475 7.08 -6.98 7.23
N ARG A 476 5.82 -6.57 7.32
CA ARG A 476 4.84 -6.94 8.37
C ARG A 476 3.90 -8.07 7.98
N ALA A 477 3.97 -8.55 6.74
CA ALA A 477 3.05 -9.55 6.22
C ALA A 477 3.72 -10.93 6.27
N ALA A 478 3.06 -11.90 6.91
CA ALA A 478 3.46 -13.30 6.89
C ALA A 478 3.59 -13.86 5.45
N PRO A 479 2.66 -13.57 4.49
CA PRO A 479 2.82 -14.01 3.11
C PRO A 479 4.10 -13.51 2.44
N PHE A 480 4.52 -12.27 2.71
CA PHE A 480 5.76 -11.74 2.16
C PHE A 480 7.00 -12.44 2.74
N GLN A 481 6.95 -12.99 3.96
CA GLN A 481 8.08 -13.73 4.51
C GLN A 481 8.42 -15.00 3.72
N LEU A 482 7.47 -15.53 2.94
CA LEU A 482 7.72 -16.65 2.02
C LEU A 482 8.53 -16.21 0.80
N LEU A 483 8.42 -14.94 0.41
CA LEU A 483 9.12 -14.35 -0.75
C LEU A 483 10.40 -13.61 -0.35
N ALA A 484 10.49 -13.11 0.89
CA ALA A 484 11.61 -12.35 1.40
C ALA A 484 12.99 -13.01 1.17
N PRO A 485 13.17 -14.35 1.27
CA PRO A 485 14.46 -14.98 0.99
C PRO A 485 15.01 -14.69 -0.42
N ILE A 486 14.16 -14.44 -1.41
CA ILE A 486 14.59 -14.06 -2.78
C ILE A 486 15.23 -12.68 -2.75
N MET A 487 14.55 -11.72 -2.12
CA MET A 487 15.06 -10.36 -1.99
C MET A 487 16.29 -10.30 -1.07
N ASP A 488 16.37 -11.16 -0.05
CA ASP A 488 17.53 -11.29 0.84
C ASP A 488 18.77 -11.82 0.09
N ALA A 489 18.56 -12.72 -0.87
CA ALA A 489 19.64 -13.21 -1.72
C ALA A 489 20.08 -12.18 -2.77
N SER A 490 19.14 -11.43 -3.36
CA SER A 490 19.43 -10.46 -4.42
C SER A 490 19.85 -9.08 -3.93
N TYR A 491 19.34 -8.64 -2.79
CA TYR A 491 19.61 -7.34 -2.15
C TYR A 491 19.83 -7.58 -0.65
N PRO A 492 21.02 -8.07 -0.23
CA PRO A 492 21.26 -8.50 1.14
C PRO A 492 21.29 -7.36 2.15
N ASP A 493 21.58 -6.14 1.71
CA ASP A 493 21.56 -4.95 2.55
C ASP A 493 20.13 -4.49 2.83
N ARG A 494 19.78 -4.35 4.11
CA ARG A 494 18.42 -4.03 4.53
C ARG A 494 18.02 -2.59 4.21
N LEU A 495 18.97 -1.67 4.17
CA LEU A 495 18.73 -0.28 3.76
C LEU A 495 18.38 -0.22 2.27
N ASP A 496 19.09 -0.98 1.44
CA ASP A 496 18.79 -1.12 0.01
C ASP A 496 17.40 -1.73 -0.21
N GLN A 497 17.00 -2.71 0.61
CA GLN A 497 15.62 -3.24 0.56
C GLN A 497 14.57 -2.18 0.91
N GLN A 498 14.79 -1.36 1.96
CA GLN A 498 13.86 -0.28 2.31
C GLN A 498 13.75 0.77 1.19
N LEU A 499 14.87 1.13 0.55
CA LEU A 499 14.86 1.98 -0.65
C LEU A 499 14.12 1.32 -1.81
N GLY A 500 14.32 0.02 -2.03
CA GLY A 500 13.55 -0.78 -3.00
C GLY A 500 12.05 -0.73 -2.74
N PHE A 501 11.60 -0.91 -1.49
CA PHE A 501 10.18 -0.79 -1.13
C PHE A 501 9.64 0.62 -1.36
N ALA A 502 10.41 1.66 -1.04
CA ALA A 502 9.99 3.04 -1.24
C ALA A 502 9.88 3.40 -2.74
N LEU A 503 10.79 2.89 -3.58
CA LEU A 503 10.74 3.00 -5.03
C LEU A 503 9.53 2.23 -5.59
N MET A 504 9.33 0.97 -5.20
CA MET A 504 8.19 0.17 -5.63
C MET A 504 6.86 0.85 -5.30
N GLN A 505 6.74 1.49 -4.12
CA GLN A 505 5.51 2.22 -3.75
C GLN A 505 5.15 3.29 -4.79
N MET A 506 6.11 4.07 -5.29
CA MET A 506 5.84 5.12 -6.28
C MET A 506 5.16 4.61 -7.55
N LEU A 507 5.37 3.34 -7.89
CA LEU A 507 4.78 2.72 -9.07
C LEU A 507 3.49 1.96 -8.72
N TRP A 508 3.44 1.35 -7.54
CA TRP A 508 2.22 0.72 -7.02
C TRP A 508 1.08 1.71 -6.84
N ASP A 509 1.35 2.99 -6.61
CA ASP A 509 0.29 4.00 -6.48
C ASP A 509 -0.66 4.02 -7.69
N ARG A 510 -0.20 3.59 -8.87
CA ARG A 510 -1.01 3.45 -10.08
C ARG A 510 -1.89 2.19 -10.10
N GLY A 511 -1.54 1.16 -9.34
CA GLY A 511 -2.13 -0.19 -9.35
C GLY A 511 -2.45 -0.76 -7.95
N GLU A 512 -2.64 0.09 -6.95
CA GLU A 512 -3.04 -0.28 -5.59
C GLU A 512 -3.84 0.86 -4.94
N GLY A 513 -4.68 0.55 -3.96
CA GLY A 513 -5.50 1.50 -3.20
C GLY A 513 -4.83 2.78 -2.69
N ASN A 514 -3.52 2.79 -2.42
CA ASN A 514 -2.80 3.97 -1.91
C ASN A 514 -2.96 5.22 -2.78
N GLY A 515 -2.90 5.08 -4.12
CA GLY A 515 -3.06 6.20 -5.05
C GLY A 515 -4.51 6.60 -5.33
N TYR A 516 -5.48 5.92 -4.73
CA TYR A 516 -6.90 6.05 -5.07
C TYR A 516 -7.79 6.32 -3.86
N VAL A 517 -7.35 5.92 -2.67
CA VAL A 517 -8.13 5.92 -1.43
C VAL A 517 -8.77 7.28 -1.10
N ARG A 518 -8.12 8.40 -1.45
CA ARG A 518 -8.66 9.75 -1.23
C ARG A 518 -9.94 10.01 -2.03
N HIS A 519 -10.08 9.35 -3.18
CA HIS A 519 -11.08 9.65 -4.19
C HIS A 519 -12.34 8.80 -4.11
N ILE A 520 -12.67 8.28 -2.92
CA ILE A 520 -13.82 7.41 -2.75
C ILE A 520 -15.02 8.14 -2.11
N THR A 521 -14.80 8.81 -0.97
CA THR A 521 -15.90 9.25 -0.08
C THR A 521 -16.24 10.74 -0.18
N ARG A 522 -15.35 11.59 -0.69
CA ARG A 522 -15.53 13.07 -0.69
C ARG A 522 -15.04 13.79 -1.93
N ASP A 523 -14.00 13.29 -2.58
CA ASP A 523 -13.32 13.95 -3.71
C ASP A 523 -13.20 12.97 -4.89
N PRO A 524 -14.34 12.52 -5.47
CA PRO A 524 -14.33 11.43 -6.45
C PRO A 524 -13.57 11.79 -7.71
N LEU A 525 -12.93 10.80 -8.34
CA LEU A 525 -12.29 10.98 -9.64
C LEU A 525 -13.31 11.42 -10.71
N PRO A 526 -12.88 12.11 -11.78
CA PRO A 526 -13.77 12.48 -12.88
C PRO A 526 -14.59 11.30 -13.39
N GLY A 527 -15.88 11.54 -13.68
CA GLY A 527 -16.79 10.51 -14.18
C GLY A 527 -17.15 9.41 -13.19
N THR A 528 -16.86 9.57 -11.88
CA THR A 528 -17.18 8.57 -10.85
C THR A 528 -18.14 9.10 -9.79
N PRO A 529 -19.07 8.26 -9.28
CA PRO A 529 -19.90 8.65 -8.16
C PRO A 529 -19.13 8.59 -6.84
N VAL A 530 -19.54 9.43 -5.89
CA VAL A 530 -19.16 9.28 -4.48
C VAL A 530 -19.68 7.94 -3.96
N LYS A 531 -18.85 7.22 -3.22
CA LYS A 531 -19.18 5.88 -2.73
C LYS A 531 -19.15 5.79 -1.21
N ARG A 532 -19.83 4.77 -0.69
CA ARG A 532 -19.74 4.37 0.72
C ARG A 532 -18.94 3.08 0.81
N VAL A 533 -18.11 2.99 1.85
CA VAL A 533 -17.23 1.85 2.08
C VAL A 533 -17.37 1.37 3.52
N LEU A 534 -17.51 0.06 3.71
CA LEU A 534 -17.37 -0.58 5.00
C LEU A 534 -16.02 -1.29 5.03
N LEU A 535 -15.17 -0.93 6.00
CA LEU A 535 -13.92 -1.63 6.25
C LEU A 535 -14.10 -2.60 7.41
N HIS A 536 -13.69 -3.85 7.20
CA HIS A 536 -13.59 -4.84 8.26
C HIS A 536 -12.11 -5.11 8.53
N GLN A 537 -11.66 -4.89 9.76
CA GLN A 537 -10.29 -5.16 10.20
C GLN A 537 -10.29 -6.33 11.18
N ALA A 538 -9.45 -7.34 10.95
CA ALA A 538 -9.18 -8.39 11.93
C ALA A 538 -8.02 -7.93 12.83
N PHE A 539 -8.26 -7.70 14.12
CA PHE A 539 -7.22 -7.26 15.04
C PHE A 539 -6.18 -8.35 15.28
N GLY A 540 -4.90 -8.03 15.14
CA GLY A 540 -3.81 -9.00 15.25
C GLY A 540 -3.52 -9.77 13.96
N ASP A 541 -4.08 -9.38 12.81
CA ASP A 541 -3.90 -10.05 11.51
C ASP A 541 -2.41 -10.26 11.14
N HIS A 542 -2.03 -11.51 10.83
CA HIS A 542 -0.63 -11.86 10.51
C HIS A 542 -0.28 -11.51 9.05
N GLN A 543 -1.27 -11.34 8.19
CA GLN A 543 -1.09 -11.13 6.75
C GLN A 543 -1.25 -9.67 6.35
N VAL A 544 -2.20 -8.95 6.96
CA VAL A 544 -2.48 -7.55 6.69
C VAL A 544 -2.26 -6.70 7.94
N ALA A 545 -1.21 -5.88 7.93
CA ALA A 545 -0.86 -5.02 9.04
C ALA A 545 -1.99 -4.04 9.37
N ASN A 546 -2.58 -4.15 10.55
CA ASN A 546 -3.71 -3.31 10.99
C ASN A 546 -3.44 -1.81 10.85
N ILE A 547 -2.22 -1.35 11.11
CA ILE A 547 -1.87 0.06 10.97
C ILE A 547 -2.08 0.58 9.54
N ALA A 548 -1.91 -0.27 8.52
CA ALA A 548 -2.13 0.08 7.13
C ALA A 548 -3.64 0.19 6.80
N THR A 549 -4.48 -0.67 7.40
CA THR A 549 -5.96 -0.52 7.37
C THR A 549 -6.39 0.78 8.05
N GLU A 550 -5.76 1.16 9.16
CA GLU A 550 -6.07 2.40 9.87
C GLU A 550 -5.57 3.65 9.13
N VAL A 551 -4.46 3.55 8.39
CA VAL A 551 -4.00 4.57 7.42
C VAL A 551 -5.06 4.79 6.35
N GLU A 552 -5.58 3.72 5.76
CA GLU A 552 -6.66 3.76 4.79
C GLU A 552 -7.90 4.45 5.35
N ALA A 553 -8.37 4.01 6.54
CA ALA A 553 -9.55 4.57 7.20
C ALA A 553 -9.41 6.07 7.48
N ARG A 554 -8.26 6.52 7.99
CA ARG A 554 -8.00 7.95 8.25
C ARG A 554 -7.91 8.75 6.96
N THR A 555 -7.35 8.17 5.90
CA THR A 555 -7.26 8.83 4.59
C THR A 555 -8.63 8.98 3.93
N LEU A 556 -9.48 7.97 4.01
CA LEU A 556 -10.90 8.05 3.60
C LEU A 556 -11.71 9.03 4.47
N GLY A 557 -11.24 9.33 5.67
CA GLY A 557 -11.91 10.19 6.65
C GLY A 557 -13.21 9.58 7.19
N ILE A 558 -13.27 8.25 7.32
CA ILE A 558 -14.46 7.50 7.75
C ILE A 558 -14.62 7.47 9.27
N HIS A 559 -15.74 6.93 9.74
CA HIS A 559 -15.97 6.70 11.17
C HIS A 559 -15.46 5.33 11.60
N VAL A 560 -15.37 5.08 12.89
CA VAL A 560 -15.08 3.76 13.47
C VAL A 560 -16.20 3.37 14.44
N MET A 561 -16.65 2.12 14.36
CA MET A 561 -17.59 1.57 15.34
C MET A 561 -16.88 1.43 16.69
N ARG A 562 -17.50 1.96 17.76
CA ARG A 562 -16.96 1.90 19.12
C ARG A 562 -17.95 1.23 20.09
N PRO A 563 -17.46 0.54 21.14
CA PRO A 563 -16.04 0.26 21.43
C PRO A 563 -15.40 -0.70 20.39
N THR A 564 -14.14 -0.47 20.01
CA THR A 564 -13.46 -1.29 18.99
C THR A 564 -12.95 -2.62 19.56
N LEU A 565 -12.35 -2.57 20.75
CA LEU A 565 -11.71 -3.71 21.41
C LEU A 565 -12.06 -3.70 22.91
N ALA A 566 -11.89 -4.86 23.56
CA ALA A 566 -12.02 -4.93 25.01
C ALA A 566 -10.94 -4.09 25.72
N PRO A 567 -11.20 -3.54 26.93
CA PRO A 567 -10.21 -2.76 27.66
C PRO A 567 -8.87 -3.50 27.82
N GLY A 568 -7.76 -2.83 27.49
CA GLY A 568 -6.40 -3.38 27.60
C GLY A 568 -5.93 -4.26 26.44
N ARG A 569 -6.76 -4.49 25.40
CA ARG A 569 -6.37 -5.29 24.23
C ARG A 569 -5.39 -4.59 23.28
N ASP A 570 -5.51 -3.28 23.16
CA ASP A 570 -4.63 -2.44 22.34
C ASP A 570 -3.75 -1.60 23.27
N PRO A 571 -2.41 -1.70 23.17
CA PRO A 571 -1.48 -0.90 23.97
C PRO A 571 -1.35 0.55 23.48
N ALA A 572 -2.01 0.93 22.38
CA ALA A 572 -2.04 2.31 21.92
C ALA A 572 -2.67 3.23 22.97
N VAL A 573 -2.11 4.45 23.10
CA VAL A 573 -2.67 5.51 23.95
C VAL A 573 -4.09 5.87 23.51
N GLU A 574 -4.33 5.86 22.21
CA GLU A 574 -5.65 6.03 21.59
C GLU A 574 -5.81 4.96 20.49
N PRO A 575 -6.55 3.87 20.77
CA PRO A 575 -6.86 2.84 19.78
C PRO A 575 -7.56 3.45 18.56
N GLN A 576 -7.07 3.12 17.37
CA GLN A 576 -7.52 3.68 16.09
C GLN A 576 -7.50 5.23 16.12
N TRP A 577 -6.36 5.77 16.55
CA TRP A 577 -6.09 7.20 16.71
C TRP A 577 -6.69 8.06 15.59
N ASP A 578 -7.33 9.18 15.93
CA ASP A 578 -7.93 10.17 15.01
C ASP A 578 -9.03 9.61 14.07
N LEU A 579 -9.67 8.49 14.44
CA LEU A 579 -10.94 8.05 13.84
C LEU A 579 -12.13 8.43 14.72
N ARG A 580 -13.13 9.10 14.13
CA ARG A 580 -14.34 9.54 14.84
C ARG A 580 -15.31 8.38 15.05
N ALA A 581 -15.95 8.32 16.22
CA ALA A 581 -16.94 7.28 16.51
C ALA A 581 -18.16 7.40 15.60
N VAL A 582 -18.74 6.28 15.18
CA VAL A 582 -20.08 6.26 14.57
C VAL A 582 -21.07 6.91 15.56
N PRO A 583 -21.81 7.96 15.16
CA PRO A 583 -22.60 8.75 16.12
C PRO A 583 -23.88 8.05 16.57
N ARG A 584 -24.50 7.23 15.71
CA ARG A 584 -25.73 6.47 15.98
C ARG A 584 -25.92 5.37 14.94
N PHE A 585 -26.62 4.30 15.29
CA PHE A 585 -27.01 3.22 14.39
C PHE A 585 -28.52 3.25 14.09
N PRO A 586 -28.96 2.88 12.87
CA PRO A 586 -28.13 2.65 11.69
C PRO A 586 -27.42 3.95 11.24
N PHE A 587 -26.21 3.81 10.70
CA PHE A 587 -25.38 4.93 10.23
C PHE A 587 -25.25 4.91 8.71
N ARG A 588 -25.84 5.90 8.03
CA ARG A 588 -25.70 6.05 6.59
C ARG A 588 -24.39 6.75 6.22
N GLY A 589 -23.33 5.99 6.11
CA GLY A 589 -21.99 6.47 5.79
C GLY A 589 -20.96 5.35 5.77
N SER A 590 -19.70 5.71 5.55
CA SER A 590 -18.59 4.76 5.59
C SER A 590 -18.06 4.57 7.01
N ALA A 591 -17.68 3.35 7.37
CA ALA A 591 -17.11 3.06 8.69
C ALA A 591 -16.09 1.92 8.67
N LEU A 592 -15.17 1.94 9.65
CA LEU A 592 -14.31 0.85 10.06
C LEU A 592 -14.98 0.07 11.20
N VAL A 593 -14.94 -1.26 11.12
CA VAL A 593 -15.32 -2.18 12.19
C VAL A 593 -14.14 -3.09 12.48
N VAL A 594 -13.71 -3.12 13.74
CA VAL A 594 -12.60 -3.96 14.21
C VAL A 594 -13.18 -5.23 14.82
N TRP A 595 -12.70 -6.38 14.38
CA TRP A 595 -13.09 -7.71 14.82
C TRP A 595 -11.93 -8.36 15.57
N ASP A 596 -12.17 -8.80 16.81
CA ASP A 596 -11.16 -9.44 17.66
C ASP A 596 -11.40 -10.95 17.77
N SER A 597 -10.39 -11.75 17.48
CA SER A 597 -10.40 -13.22 17.65
C SER A 597 -9.61 -13.69 18.87
N GLY A 598 -9.05 -12.76 19.65
CA GLY A 598 -8.20 -13.06 20.81
C GLY A 598 -6.71 -13.20 20.49
N THR A 599 -6.28 -12.92 19.26
CA THR A 599 -4.86 -12.93 18.84
C THR A 599 -4.06 -11.83 19.56
N PRO A 600 -2.77 -12.07 19.91
CA PRO A 600 -1.91 -11.03 20.47
C PRO A 600 -1.86 -9.76 19.62
N THR A 601 -1.59 -8.62 20.25
CA THR A 601 -1.38 -7.35 19.55
C THR A 601 -0.24 -7.47 18.53
N PRO A 602 -0.36 -6.84 17.35
CA PRO A 602 0.74 -6.77 16.40
C PRO A 602 2.04 -6.22 17.00
N PRO A 603 3.22 -6.66 16.52
CA PRO A 603 4.50 -6.07 16.91
C PRO A 603 4.56 -4.56 16.60
N GLN A 604 5.28 -3.81 17.43
CA GLN A 604 5.46 -2.36 17.21
C GLN A 604 6.44 -2.03 16.07
N GLY A 605 7.41 -2.91 15.82
CA GLY A 605 8.38 -2.77 14.72
C GLY A 605 7.82 -3.22 13.37
N ASN A 606 8.64 -3.12 12.31
CA ASN A 606 8.31 -3.62 10.97
C ASN A 606 8.55 -5.13 10.82
N LEU A 607 7.94 -5.91 11.72
CA LEU A 607 7.97 -7.37 11.71
C LEU A 607 6.54 -7.92 11.65
N PRO A 608 6.33 -9.11 11.04
CA PRO A 608 5.02 -9.72 11.05
C PRO A 608 4.68 -10.26 12.44
N PRO A 609 3.40 -10.28 12.83
CA PRO A 609 2.96 -11.11 13.94
C PRO A 609 3.31 -12.58 13.68
N THR A 610 3.74 -13.29 14.73
CA THR A 610 4.11 -14.72 14.67
C THR A 610 3.54 -15.53 15.83
N GLN A 611 2.86 -14.88 16.78
CA GLN A 611 2.32 -15.51 17.99
C GLN A 611 0.80 -15.57 17.92
N GLY A 612 0.23 -16.69 18.35
CA GLY A 612 -1.22 -16.90 18.36
C GLY A 612 -1.77 -17.41 17.02
N HIS A 613 -3.10 -17.45 16.94
CA HIS A 613 -3.86 -17.78 15.74
C HIS A 613 -3.83 -16.62 14.74
N ASP A 614 -3.75 -16.89 13.44
CA ASP A 614 -3.86 -15.85 12.41
C ASP A 614 -5.34 -15.49 12.14
N PRO A 615 -5.82 -14.31 12.54
CA PRO A 615 -7.24 -13.98 12.46
C PRO A 615 -7.69 -13.53 11.05
N HIS A 616 -6.80 -13.56 10.06
CA HIS A 616 -7.04 -13.02 8.72
C HIS A 616 -8.37 -13.47 8.08
N GLY A 617 -8.73 -14.74 8.24
CA GLY A 617 -9.97 -15.32 7.70
C GLY A 617 -11.19 -15.21 8.61
N ASP A 618 -11.03 -14.86 9.89
CA ASP A 618 -12.08 -15.03 10.90
C ASP A 618 -13.28 -14.12 10.68
N THR A 619 -13.04 -12.91 10.16
CA THR A 619 -14.13 -11.96 9.91
C THR A 619 -15.10 -12.48 8.84
N GLY A 620 -14.59 -13.08 7.75
CA GLY A 620 -15.43 -13.70 6.72
C GLY A 620 -16.21 -14.91 7.23
N ASN A 621 -15.67 -15.62 8.22
CA ASN A 621 -16.30 -16.79 8.83
C ASN A 621 -17.32 -16.46 9.92
N THR A 622 -17.40 -15.21 10.36
CA THR A 622 -18.31 -14.76 11.40
C THR A 622 -19.68 -14.35 10.82
N PRO A 623 -20.79 -15.04 11.16
CA PRO A 623 -22.13 -14.74 10.60
C PRO A 623 -22.59 -13.28 10.83
N ALA A 624 -22.30 -12.72 12.00
CA ALA A 624 -22.65 -11.32 12.30
C ALA A 624 -21.93 -10.33 11.38
N ALA A 625 -20.65 -10.60 11.04
CA ALA A 625 -19.88 -9.79 10.10
C ALA A 625 -20.45 -9.90 8.69
N ARG A 626 -20.77 -11.11 8.23
CA ARG A 626 -21.42 -11.34 6.92
C ARG A 626 -22.77 -10.64 6.82
N ALA A 627 -23.61 -10.73 7.86
CA ALA A 627 -24.89 -10.03 7.90
C ALA A 627 -24.73 -8.50 7.83
N GLN A 628 -23.73 -7.93 8.52
CA GLN A 628 -23.43 -6.50 8.44
C GLN A 628 -22.98 -6.09 7.03
N ALA A 629 -22.10 -6.89 6.41
CA ALA A 629 -21.63 -6.65 5.05
C ALA A 629 -22.77 -6.71 4.03
N ALA A 630 -23.64 -7.72 4.11
CA ALA A 630 -24.80 -7.87 3.26
C ALA A 630 -25.77 -6.68 3.41
N HIS A 631 -26.11 -6.30 4.64
CA HIS A 631 -26.95 -5.13 4.93
C HIS A 631 -26.33 -3.85 4.35
N PHE A 632 -25.02 -3.68 4.48
CA PHE A 632 -24.32 -2.51 3.95
C PHE A 632 -24.35 -2.45 2.42
N LEU A 633 -24.13 -3.58 1.73
CA LEU A 633 -24.22 -3.63 0.26
C LEU A 633 -25.65 -3.33 -0.22
N GLU A 634 -26.67 -3.77 0.53
CA GLU A 634 -28.08 -3.54 0.22
C GLU A 634 -28.59 -2.13 0.51
N THR A 635 -28.14 -1.50 1.59
CA THR A 635 -28.73 -0.25 2.09
C THR A 635 -27.76 0.93 2.07
N GLY A 636 -26.46 0.66 2.13
CA GLY A 636 -25.42 1.66 2.38
C GLY A 636 -25.40 2.17 3.82
N GLU A 637 -25.97 1.41 4.76
CA GLU A 637 -25.99 1.71 6.19
C GLU A 637 -25.10 0.75 6.97
N VAL A 638 -24.41 1.26 7.98
CA VAL A 638 -23.70 0.46 8.97
C VAL A 638 -24.66 0.19 10.13
N VAL A 639 -24.81 -1.07 10.53
CA VAL A 639 -25.65 -1.52 11.65
C VAL A 639 -24.80 -2.10 12.77
N ASP A 640 -25.28 -1.99 14.01
CA ASP A 640 -24.63 -2.60 15.17
C ASP A 640 -25.03 -4.08 15.26
N VAL A 641 -24.11 -4.96 14.90
CA VAL A 641 -24.26 -6.42 14.99
C VAL A 641 -23.59 -7.02 16.23
N CYS A 642 -23.01 -6.17 17.09
CA CYS A 642 -22.19 -6.56 18.24
C CYS A 642 -22.84 -6.16 19.57
N GLY A 643 -24.05 -5.59 19.54
CA GLY A 643 -24.84 -5.27 20.73
C GLY A 643 -24.20 -4.20 21.61
N ARG A 644 -23.57 -3.19 21.01
CA ARG A 644 -22.79 -2.13 21.68
C ARG A 644 -21.58 -2.63 22.48
N ALA A 645 -21.16 -3.88 22.27
CA ALA A 645 -19.91 -4.42 22.76
C ALA A 645 -18.84 -4.42 21.64
N PRO A 646 -17.55 -4.63 21.97
CA PRO A 646 -16.54 -4.90 20.95
C PRO A 646 -16.94 -6.09 20.09
N CYS A 647 -16.68 -6.00 18.78
CA CYS A 647 -17.00 -7.08 17.86
C CYS A 647 -15.99 -8.23 18.01
N VAL A 648 -16.50 -9.44 18.22
CA VAL A 648 -15.71 -10.66 18.35
C VAL A 648 -15.92 -11.52 17.12
N ALA A 649 -14.84 -12.02 16.54
CA ALA A 649 -14.89 -12.96 15.43
C ALA A 649 -14.75 -14.41 15.92
N ILE A 650 -15.27 -15.34 15.12
CA ILE A 650 -15.15 -16.77 15.34
C ILE A 650 -13.83 -17.23 14.69
N PRO A 651 -12.85 -17.74 15.46
CA PRO A 651 -11.61 -18.25 14.90
C PRO A 651 -11.87 -19.36 13.89
N THR A 652 -11.21 -19.31 12.73
CA THR A 652 -11.14 -20.45 11.82
C THR A 652 -10.35 -21.57 12.46
N GLY A 653 -10.94 -22.76 12.54
CA GLY A 653 -10.30 -23.96 13.11
C GLY A 653 -9.28 -24.62 12.19
#